data_AF-K0RDB9-F1
#
_entry.id   AF-K0RDB9-F1
#
_cell.length_a   1.000
_cell.length_b   1.000
_cell.length_c   1.000
_cell.angle_alpha   90.00
_cell.angle_beta   90.00
_cell.angle_gamma   90.00
#
_symmetry.space_group_name_H-M   'P 1'
#
loop_
_entity.id
_entity.type
_entity.pdbx_description
1 polymer ?
#
loop_
_entity_poly.entity_id
_entity_poly.type
_entity_poly.pdbx_seq_one_letter_code
_entity_poly.pdbx_strand_id
1 'polypeptide(L)'
;MAATTTTFDVGITTLTNVTAISRIAYDIRDMAEALEANDFLTARRIYENGKNAPQYNFLGDEMDEFLSLQKMGKAGIAGSPLADGDRGLFDEDPTFMFQMLGMANIGEPLSEVISKHAAYADAYITQELNDKKAGTLGAQSAAILIVSQYATHQLWDGLQDCYAVQQGWNPEADKTGKINPKQSFDNFIALYIGAGQTLAPDWEGDMLYELAQAGGDMFGTQNREGEANVNTEIKQLYQNIQQIMSERDFCKRDESIESLWGLVNKIIAKMYVPMVQLLIHSMYDDQQYQKVRMYALAVVPQLSQCRPSIQRALKSYLLDKQYDRVDMPRIVSLLQQSYDCLGFTCSDIGTYGDNKVAECAAIVRNHPIAGFVPKEPVQALSKIDLDILAIEQLFKFPSTTYNYMAQLYYKYGKAAALDDTGSAISLQHMARSPDDEKWSPYYSEYLSYYEEDYYADTRITTAFRDRQNVLKLSDEQRGAYIVSTIQYNVVLQYLMGLVGAAVQACEEAKVDDKAGRASGLEKWDSFAAIYIGSLEGTKSQGSELIDGLMIWNLANKRSVSFNTQNGDFYAKINDEMIDLLFAGQSEVSRSDCTNFEKTTTRAMHLMLLPFIQSTIWYAIKNANLKSESTSEDLAIGEVLAFSILPIVQKYDRNAEATM
;
A
#
# COMPACT_ATOMS: atom_id res chain seq x y z
N MET A 1 24.41 13.77 33.50
CA MET A 1 24.45 13.43 32.06
C MET A 1 23.04 13.13 31.66
N ALA A 2 22.51 13.77 30.61
CA ALA A 2 21.21 13.39 30.08
C ALA A 2 21.27 11.91 29.63
N ALA A 3 20.19 11.16 29.85
CA ALA A 3 20.13 9.77 29.39
C ALA A 3 20.27 9.75 27.85
N THR A 4 21.04 8.81 27.32
CA THR A 4 21.24 8.64 25.86
C THR A 4 20.19 7.72 25.23
N THR A 5 19.43 7.01 26.06
CA THR A 5 18.40 6.03 25.67
C THR A 5 17.18 6.19 26.57
N THR A 6 16.04 5.65 26.15
CA THR A 6 14.81 5.56 26.94
C THR A 6 14.45 4.08 27.13
N THR A 7 14.02 3.69 28.33
CA THR A 7 13.52 2.33 28.60
C THR A 7 12.06 2.42 29.01
N PHE A 8 11.22 1.61 28.37
CA PHE A 8 9.80 1.47 28.65
C PHE A 8 9.55 0.20 29.46
N ASP A 9 8.57 0.23 30.34
CA ASP A 9 8.24 -0.89 31.23
C ASP A 9 7.83 -2.16 30.47
N VAL A 10 7.36 -2.01 29.24
CA VAL A 10 7.01 -3.12 28.32
C VAL A 10 8.22 -3.89 27.76
N GLY A 11 9.43 -3.61 28.25
CA GLY A 11 10.65 -4.34 27.90
C GLY A 11 11.38 -3.83 26.65
N ILE A 12 11.16 -2.57 26.27
CA ILE A 12 11.83 -1.93 25.13
C ILE A 12 12.80 -0.86 25.62
N THR A 13 14.06 -0.95 25.17
CA THR A 13 15.06 0.12 25.34
C THR A 13 15.45 0.66 23.97
N THR A 14 15.27 1.96 23.75
CA THR A 14 15.56 2.64 22.48
C THR A 14 17.05 2.91 22.30
N LEU A 15 17.49 3.16 21.06
CA LEU A 15 18.88 3.53 20.72
C LEU A 15 19.16 5.01 20.98
N THR A 16 18.14 5.85 20.96
CA THR A 16 18.19 7.29 21.22
C THR A 16 17.27 7.67 22.39
N ASN A 17 17.38 8.90 22.89
CA ASN A 17 16.49 9.40 23.93
C ASN A 17 15.18 9.92 23.29
N VAL A 18 14.08 9.27 23.66
CA VAL A 18 12.71 9.58 23.18
C VAL A 18 11.76 9.91 24.34
N THR A 19 12.32 10.22 25.51
CA THR A 19 11.55 10.48 26.74
C THR A 19 10.62 11.67 26.59
N ALA A 20 11.03 12.69 25.83
CA ALA A 20 10.24 13.89 25.65
C ALA A 20 9.00 13.65 24.78
N ILE A 21 9.17 12.96 23.64
CA ILE A 21 8.05 12.68 22.73
C ILE A 21 7.07 11.66 23.32
N SER A 22 7.54 10.67 24.09
CA SER A 22 6.65 9.68 24.72
C SER A 22 5.67 10.31 25.71
N ARG A 23 6.02 11.46 26.31
CA ARG A 23 5.17 12.19 27.25
C ARG A 23 3.95 12.85 26.62
N ILE A 24 3.81 12.83 25.29
CA ILE A 24 2.55 13.24 24.64
C ILE A 24 1.37 12.38 25.12
N ALA A 25 1.63 11.15 25.60
CA ALA A 25 0.65 10.31 26.26
C ALA A 25 -0.03 11.00 27.46
N TYR A 26 0.74 11.73 28.28
CA TYR A 26 0.20 12.45 29.43
C TYR A 26 -0.64 13.65 29.01
N ASP A 27 -0.44 14.24 27.83
CA ASP A 27 -1.34 15.26 27.31
C ASP A 27 -2.71 14.67 26.96
N ILE A 28 -2.75 13.44 26.44
CA ILE A 28 -4.00 12.72 26.17
C ILE A 28 -4.71 12.37 27.49
N ARG A 29 -3.97 11.81 28.46
CA ARG A 29 -4.48 11.50 29.79
C ARG A 29 -5.09 12.72 30.47
N ASP A 30 -4.30 13.77 30.61
CA ASP A 30 -4.70 15.00 31.31
C ASP A 30 -5.89 15.67 30.58
N MET A 31 -5.97 15.53 29.26
CA MET A 31 -7.12 15.98 28.48
C MET A 31 -8.37 15.15 28.77
N ALA A 32 -8.27 13.82 28.86
CA ALA A 32 -9.39 12.95 29.23
C ALA A 32 -9.89 13.26 30.65
N GLU A 33 -8.99 13.35 31.63
CA GLU A 33 -9.32 13.71 33.02
C GLU A 33 -10.05 15.06 33.11
N ALA A 34 -9.58 16.07 32.37
CA ALA A 34 -10.22 17.38 32.31
C ALA A 34 -11.64 17.30 31.70
N LEU A 35 -11.83 16.51 30.64
CA LEU A 35 -13.14 16.32 30.02
C LEU A 35 -14.12 15.59 30.96
N GLU A 36 -13.67 14.56 31.68
CA GLU A 36 -14.48 13.87 32.70
C GLU A 36 -14.89 14.82 33.84
N ALA A 37 -13.99 15.72 34.23
CA ALA A 37 -14.25 16.78 35.20
C ALA A 37 -15.12 17.93 34.66
N ASN A 38 -15.57 17.87 33.39
CA ASN A 38 -16.27 18.94 32.68
C ASN A 38 -15.47 20.26 32.56
N ASP A 39 -14.13 20.19 32.64
CA ASP A 39 -13.20 21.31 32.42
C ASP A 39 -12.71 21.34 30.96
N PHE A 40 -13.64 21.67 30.06
CA PHE A 40 -13.39 21.78 28.63
C PHE A 40 -12.30 22.82 28.28
N LEU A 41 -12.11 23.86 29.12
CA LEU A 41 -11.10 24.88 28.87
C LEU A 41 -9.70 24.33 29.10
N THR A 42 -9.50 23.57 30.18
CA THR A 42 -8.21 22.92 30.43
C THR A 42 -7.90 21.87 29.37
N ALA A 43 -8.87 21.02 29.02
CA ALA A 43 -8.73 20.05 27.93
C ALA A 43 -8.27 20.72 26.63
N ARG A 44 -8.94 21.81 26.23
CA ARG A 44 -8.59 22.58 25.03
C ARG A 44 -7.20 23.21 25.11
N ARG A 45 -6.81 23.76 26.27
CA ARG A 45 -5.47 24.35 26.45
C ARG A 45 -4.36 23.32 26.31
N ILE A 46 -4.56 22.12 26.83
CA ILE A 46 -3.62 21.00 26.69
C ILE A 46 -3.54 20.59 25.22
N TYR A 47 -4.67 20.45 24.53
CA TYR A 47 -4.70 20.15 23.10
C TYR A 47 -3.93 21.18 22.24
N GLU A 48 -4.19 22.47 22.45
CA GLU A 48 -3.64 23.56 21.64
C GLU A 48 -2.16 23.82 21.95
N ASN A 49 -1.77 23.85 23.23
CA ASN A 49 -0.44 24.32 23.65
C ASN A 49 0.50 23.21 24.14
N GLY A 50 -0.02 22.00 24.39
CA GLY A 50 0.72 20.93 25.04
C GLY A 50 0.97 21.20 26.52
N LYS A 51 1.42 20.17 27.26
CA LYS A 51 1.74 20.30 28.68
C LYS A 51 2.94 19.47 29.13
N ASN A 52 3.14 18.29 28.55
CA ASN A 52 4.07 17.29 29.10
C ASN A 52 5.23 16.92 28.16
N ALA A 53 5.16 17.25 26.87
CA ALA A 53 6.18 16.90 25.86
C ALA A 53 7.08 18.09 25.47
N PRO A 54 8.20 18.36 26.19
CA PRO A 54 9.08 19.48 25.91
C PRO A 54 9.77 19.34 24.55
N GLN A 55 10.03 20.46 23.88
CA GLN A 55 10.82 20.50 22.64
C GLN A 55 12.24 20.96 22.93
N TYR A 56 13.17 20.59 22.05
CA TYR A 56 14.57 20.98 22.16
C TYR A 56 15.04 21.61 20.86
N ASN A 57 15.86 22.65 20.95
CA ASN A 57 16.46 23.29 19.79
C ASN A 57 17.64 22.45 19.24
N PHE A 58 18.25 22.89 18.13
CA PHE A 58 19.40 22.20 17.51
C PHE A 58 20.66 22.16 18.39
N LEU A 59 20.72 22.96 19.46
CA LEU A 59 21.81 22.95 20.45
C LEU A 59 21.52 21.98 21.61
N GLY A 60 20.32 21.39 21.66
CA GLY A 60 19.85 20.54 22.73
C GLY A 60 19.29 21.29 23.94
N ASP A 61 19.08 22.61 23.84
CA ASP A 61 18.43 23.39 24.90
C ASP A 61 16.90 23.23 24.81
N GLU A 62 16.27 23.09 25.97
CA GLU A 62 14.81 23.01 26.09
C GLU A 62 14.18 24.34 25.62
N MET A 63 13.15 24.22 24.80
CA MET A 63 12.35 25.35 24.30
C MET A 63 11.20 25.64 25.26
N ASP A 64 10.77 26.91 25.32
CA ASP A 64 9.62 27.31 26.15
C ASP A 64 8.29 26.68 25.66
N GLU A 65 8.24 26.26 24.39
CA GLU A 65 7.06 25.65 23.79
C GLU A 65 7.08 24.12 23.88
N PHE A 66 5.93 23.55 24.23
CA PHE A 66 5.69 22.12 24.18
C PHE A 66 5.26 21.68 22.77
N LEU A 67 5.55 20.41 22.46
CA LEU A 67 4.88 19.72 21.36
C LEU A 67 3.41 19.54 21.78
N SER A 68 2.48 19.97 20.92
CA SER A 68 1.05 19.85 21.19
C SER A 68 0.38 18.94 20.17
N LEU A 69 -0.71 18.29 20.61
CA LEU A 69 -1.54 17.46 19.74
C LEU A 69 -2.07 18.27 18.56
N GLN A 70 -2.47 19.52 18.76
CA GLN A 70 -2.90 20.38 17.65
C GLN A 70 -1.79 20.64 16.62
N LYS A 71 -0.55 20.91 17.07
CA LYS A 71 0.59 21.11 16.15
C LYS A 71 0.81 19.85 15.30
N MET A 72 0.78 18.67 15.93
CA MET A 72 0.87 17.38 15.22
C MET A 72 -0.29 17.17 14.24
N GLY A 73 -1.53 17.46 14.65
CA GLY A 73 -2.74 17.31 13.83
C GLY A 73 -2.82 18.26 12.62
N LYS A 74 -2.03 19.33 12.62
CA LYS A 74 -1.90 20.29 11.51
C LYS A 74 -0.62 20.13 10.71
N ALA A 75 0.23 19.15 11.04
CA ALA A 75 1.56 19.02 10.45
C ALA A 75 1.53 18.78 8.94
N GLY A 76 0.45 18.18 8.41
CA GLY A 76 0.23 18.03 6.96
C GLY A 76 -0.09 19.33 6.22
N ILE A 77 -0.27 20.47 6.90
CA ILE A 77 -0.51 21.78 6.27
C ILE A 77 0.84 22.47 6.02
N ALA A 78 1.05 22.89 4.77
CA ALA A 78 2.15 23.76 4.38
C ALA A 78 2.21 25.05 5.23
N GLY A 79 3.39 25.39 5.75
CA GLY A 79 3.59 26.55 6.62
C GLY A 79 3.05 26.39 8.05
N SER A 80 2.59 25.20 8.46
CA SER A 80 2.31 24.90 9.87
C SER A 80 3.60 24.95 10.72
N PRO A 81 3.51 25.04 12.06
CA PRO A 81 4.71 25.11 12.91
C PRO A 81 5.65 23.90 12.81
N LEU A 82 5.15 22.75 12.33
CA LEU A 82 5.94 21.53 12.14
C LEU A 82 6.25 21.24 10.66
N ALA A 83 5.81 22.09 9.73
CA ALA A 83 6.05 21.93 8.30
C ALA A 83 7.51 22.28 7.91
N ASP A 84 8.00 21.67 6.84
CA ASP A 84 9.33 21.99 6.25
C ASP A 84 9.16 23.07 5.17
N GLY A 85 9.09 24.33 5.61
CA GLY A 85 8.90 25.48 4.73
C GLY A 85 7.51 25.51 4.09
N ASP A 86 7.45 25.57 2.77
CA ASP A 86 6.21 25.67 2.00
C ASP A 86 5.49 24.31 1.80
N ARG A 87 5.88 23.27 2.55
CA ARG A 87 5.35 21.89 2.42
C ARG A 87 4.86 21.35 3.76
N GLY A 88 3.82 20.52 3.72
CA GLY A 88 3.39 19.74 4.87
C GLY A 88 4.46 18.72 5.28
N LEU A 89 4.51 18.39 6.57
CA LEU A 89 5.44 17.39 7.10
C LEU A 89 5.23 15.99 6.50
N PHE A 90 3.98 15.67 6.14
CA PHE A 90 3.58 14.35 5.65
C PHE A 90 3.48 14.26 4.12
N ASP A 91 3.91 15.29 3.38
CA ASP A 91 3.68 15.42 1.94
C ASP A 91 4.29 14.27 1.12
N GLU A 92 5.26 13.52 1.67
CA GLU A 92 5.91 12.38 1.01
C GLU A 92 5.64 11.02 1.71
N ASP A 93 4.68 10.98 2.64
CA ASP A 93 4.32 9.80 3.42
C ASP A 93 3.18 9.00 2.77
N PRO A 94 3.39 7.71 2.39
CA PRO A 94 2.35 6.89 1.78
C PRO A 94 1.04 6.85 2.59
N THR A 95 1.12 6.67 3.92
CA THR A 95 -0.07 6.64 4.79
C THR A 95 -0.90 7.93 4.68
N PHE A 96 -0.26 9.10 4.65
CA PHE A 96 -0.95 10.39 4.52
C PHE A 96 -1.51 10.58 3.11
N MET A 97 -0.75 10.21 2.07
CA MET A 97 -1.22 10.29 0.69
C MET A 97 -2.48 9.44 0.47
N PHE A 98 -2.48 8.19 0.94
CA PHE A 98 -3.65 7.30 0.86
C PHE A 98 -4.82 7.83 1.69
N GLN A 99 -4.54 8.45 2.85
CA GLN A 99 -5.55 9.14 3.66
C GLN A 99 -6.24 10.26 2.86
N MET A 100 -5.47 11.12 2.19
CA MET A 100 -6.03 12.22 1.39
C MET A 100 -6.84 11.69 0.20
N LEU A 101 -6.31 10.71 -0.54
CA LEU A 101 -7.01 10.10 -1.68
C LEU A 101 -8.32 9.43 -1.25
N GLY A 102 -8.33 8.76 -0.09
CA GLY A 102 -9.54 8.12 0.43
C GLY A 102 -10.59 9.09 0.95
N MET A 103 -10.19 10.31 1.32
CA MET A 103 -11.14 11.37 1.70
C MET A 103 -11.70 12.12 0.49
N ALA A 104 -11.00 12.11 -0.65
CA ALA A 104 -11.38 12.82 -1.86
C ALA A 104 -12.76 12.42 -2.40
N ASN A 105 -13.49 13.38 -2.95
CA ASN A 105 -14.67 13.09 -3.76
C ASN A 105 -14.26 12.80 -5.22
N ILE A 106 -15.14 12.14 -5.96
CA ILE A 106 -14.88 11.77 -7.35
C ILE A 106 -14.67 13.04 -8.19
N GLY A 107 -13.53 13.11 -8.86
CA GLY A 107 -13.16 14.23 -9.74
C GLY A 107 -12.66 15.48 -9.01
N GLU A 108 -12.49 15.42 -7.69
CA GLU A 108 -11.93 16.53 -6.91
C GLU A 108 -10.43 16.69 -7.19
N PRO A 109 -9.95 17.90 -7.53
CA PRO A 109 -8.52 18.14 -7.72
C PRO A 109 -7.74 17.89 -6.42
N LEU A 110 -6.58 17.23 -6.51
CA LEU A 110 -5.82 16.84 -5.32
C LEU A 110 -5.41 18.03 -4.44
N SER A 111 -5.07 19.17 -5.04
CA SER A 111 -4.73 20.39 -4.28
C SER A 111 -5.90 20.89 -3.42
N GLU A 112 -7.13 20.73 -3.89
CA GLU A 112 -8.33 21.06 -3.14
C GLU A 112 -8.58 20.04 -2.02
N VAL A 113 -8.37 18.75 -2.29
CA VAL A 113 -8.44 17.68 -1.29
C VAL A 113 -7.48 17.96 -0.13
N ILE A 114 -6.20 18.21 -0.42
CA ILE A 114 -5.18 18.51 0.59
C ILE A 114 -5.58 19.75 1.39
N SER A 115 -5.96 20.84 0.71
CA SER A 115 -6.39 22.08 1.37
C SER A 115 -7.56 21.87 2.33
N LYS A 116 -8.54 21.02 1.98
CA LYS A 116 -9.71 20.72 2.81
C LYS A 116 -9.42 19.74 3.94
N HIS A 117 -8.55 18.76 3.70
CA HIS A 117 -8.48 17.55 4.51
C HIS A 117 -7.14 17.32 5.21
N ALA A 118 -6.09 18.11 4.93
CA ALA A 118 -4.78 17.93 5.57
C ALA A 118 -4.81 18.06 7.11
N ALA A 119 -5.79 18.79 7.66
CA ALA A 119 -6.05 18.87 9.10
C ALA A 119 -7.36 18.20 9.52
N TYR A 120 -7.77 17.12 8.84
CA TYR A 120 -9.01 16.39 9.16
C TYR A 120 -9.10 15.99 10.64
N ALA A 121 -7.98 15.56 11.23
CA ALA A 121 -7.92 15.15 12.63
C ALA A 121 -8.16 16.35 13.57
N ASP A 122 -7.49 17.48 13.33
CA ASP A 122 -7.71 18.70 14.13
C ASP A 122 -9.13 19.25 13.99
N ALA A 123 -9.69 19.23 12.77
CA ALA A 123 -11.06 19.64 12.54
C ALA A 123 -12.05 18.77 13.33
N TYR A 124 -11.85 17.45 13.30
CA TYR A 124 -12.67 16.50 14.06
C TYR A 124 -12.54 16.71 15.57
N ILE A 125 -11.32 16.73 16.10
CA ILE A 125 -11.07 16.87 17.55
C ILE A 125 -11.56 18.21 18.07
N THR A 126 -11.34 19.30 17.33
CA THR A 126 -11.84 20.63 17.71
C THR A 126 -13.36 20.65 17.78
N GLN A 127 -14.05 19.94 16.88
CA GLN A 127 -15.50 19.80 16.97
C GLN A 127 -15.91 19.05 18.25
N GLU A 128 -15.28 17.92 18.55
CA GLU A 128 -15.60 17.11 19.73
C GLU A 128 -15.31 17.86 21.05
N LEU A 129 -14.20 18.61 21.13
CA LEU A 129 -13.87 19.43 22.30
C LEU A 129 -14.87 20.58 22.54
N ASN A 130 -15.62 20.98 21.51
CA ASN A 130 -16.68 21.99 21.63
C ASN A 130 -18.06 21.38 21.94
N ASP A 131 -18.23 20.06 21.80
CA ASP A 131 -19.46 19.36 22.16
C ASP A 131 -19.41 18.81 23.58
N LYS A 132 -20.17 19.43 24.49
CA LYS A 132 -20.28 19.00 25.89
C LYS A 132 -20.86 17.60 26.07
N LYS A 133 -21.44 17.00 25.02
CA LYS A 133 -21.99 15.64 25.03
C LYS A 133 -21.01 14.59 24.50
N ALA A 134 -19.88 15.01 23.95
CA ALA A 134 -18.88 14.09 23.39
C ALA A 134 -18.05 13.37 24.47
N GLY A 135 -18.17 13.77 25.75
CA GLY A 135 -17.41 13.18 26.85
C GLY A 135 -15.91 13.27 26.59
N THR A 136 -15.22 12.13 26.66
CA THR A 136 -13.76 12.01 26.43
C THR A 136 -13.39 11.76 24.96
N LEU A 137 -14.33 11.83 24.03
CA LEU A 137 -14.09 11.48 22.62
C LEU A 137 -13.00 12.34 21.97
N GLY A 138 -12.88 13.62 22.36
CA GLY A 138 -11.79 14.49 21.90
C GLY A 138 -10.39 13.95 22.26
N ALA A 139 -10.23 13.39 23.47
CA ALA A 139 -8.99 12.77 23.91
C ALA A 139 -8.67 11.48 23.15
N GLN A 140 -9.65 10.58 23.04
CA GLN A 140 -9.49 9.31 22.31
C GLN A 140 -9.18 9.56 20.82
N SER A 141 -9.83 10.55 20.23
CA SER A 141 -9.60 10.95 18.84
C SER A 141 -8.17 11.45 18.60
N ALA A 142 -7.54 12.08 19.59
CA ALA A 142 -6.15 12.52 19.46
C ALA A 142 -5.18 11.34 19.37
N ALA A 143 -5.37 10.29 20.16
CA ALA A 143 -4.59 9.05 20.04
C ALA A 143 -4.81 8.38 18.67
N ILE A 144 -6.08 8.28 18.24
CA ILE A 144 -6.45 7.47 17.08
C ILE A 144 -6.20 8.17 15.75
N LEU A 145 -6.38 9.50 15.66
CA LEU A 145 -6.27 10.25 14.40
C LEU A 145 -4.97 11.05 14.26
N ILE A 146 -4.39 11.53 15.37
CA ILE A 146 -3.18 12.36 15.34
C ILE A 146 -1.94 11.50 15.62
N VAL A 147 -1.93 10.81 16.77
CA VAL A 147 -0.75 10.04 17.19
C VAL A 147 -0.48 8.89 16.21
N SER A 148 -1.50 8.19 15.73
CA SER A 148 -1.32 7.13 14.73
C SER A 148 -0.67 7.64 13.45
N GLN A 149 -1.17 8.74 12.87
CA GLN A 149 -0.61 9.36 11.67
C GLN A 149 0.83 9.79 11.91
N TYR A 150 1.10 10.44 13.04
CA TYR A 150 2.45 10.90 13.38
C TYR A 150 3.41 9.73 13.64
N ALA A 151 2.96 8.66 14.29
CA ALA A 151 3.74 7.44 14.50
C ALA A 151 4.09 6.76 13.16
N THR A 152 3.14 6.68 12.22
CA THR A 152 3.43 6.17 10.87
C THR A 152 4.39 7.08 10.10
N HIS A 153 4.26 8.40 10.25
CA HIS A 153 5.20 9.37 9.68
C HIS A 153 6.62 9.10 10.17
N GLN A 154 6.83 8.83 11.46
CA GLN A 154 8.16 8.52 11.99
C GLN A 154 8.79 7.26 11.37
N LEU A 155 8.00 6.27 10.95
CA LEU A 155 8.49 5.11 10.20
C LEU A 155 8.90 5.47 8.77
N TRP A 156 8.10 6.29 8.08
CA TRP A 156 8.40 6.76 6.73
C TRP A 156 9.61 7.70 6.69
N ASP A 157 9.69 8.59 7.67
CA ASP A 157 10.79 9.52 7.88
C ASP A 157 12.11 8.77 8.11
N GLY A 158 12.11 7.68 8.89
CA GLY A 158 13.30 6.84 9.04
C GLY A 158 13.82 6.24 7.72
N LEU A 159 12.92 5.88 6.80
CA LEU A 159 13.29 5.42 5.45
C LEU A 159 13.77 6.59 4.56
N GLN A 160 13.13 7.76 4.63
CA GLN A 160 13.57 8.97 3.91
C GLN A 160 14.93 9.46 4.38
N ASP A 161 15.19 9.38 5.68
CA ASP A 161 16.50 9.70 6.25
C ASP A 161 17.57 8.75 5.72
N CYS A 162 17.26 7.45 5.61
CA CYS A 162 18.16 6.50 4.96
C CYS A 162 18.39 6.86 3.48
N TYR A 163 17.38 7.33 2.75
CA TYR A 163 17.57 7.82 1.39
C TYR A 163 18.53 9.01 1.32
N ALA A 164 18.38 9.99 2.22
CA ALA A 164 19.30 11.11 2.29
C ALA A 164 20.75 10.64 2.50
N VAL A 165 20.96 9.64 3.35
CA VAL A 165 22.27 9.00 3.55
C VAL A 165 22.78 8.33 2.27
N GLN A 166 21.93 7.62 1.51
CA GLN A 166 22.29 7.05 0.21
C GLN A 166 22.68 8.12 -0.82
N GLN A 167 22.09 9.31 -0.74
CA GLN A 167 22.44 10.47 -1.57
C GLN A 167 23.72 11.20 -1.12
N GLY A 168 24.43 10.67 -0.11
CA GLY A 168 25.71 11.19 0.36
C GLY A 168 25.61 12.11 1.58
N TRP A 169 24.44 12.24 2.20
CA TRP A 169 24.34 12.91 3.50
C TRP A 169 25.10 12.13 4.57
N ASN A 170 25.80 12.84 5.46
CA ASN A 170 26.53 12.24 6.57
C ASN A 170 25.91 12.65 7.92
N PRO A 171 25.12 11.77 8.57
CA PRO A 171 24.50 12.04 9.86
C PRO A 171 25.50 12.35 10.97
N GLU A 172 26.71 11.77 10.94
CA GLU A 172 27.73 12.00 11.97
C GLU A 172 28.34 13.40 11.88
N ALA A 173 28.32 14.01 10.68
CA ALA A 173 28.78 15.37 10.45
C ALA A 173 27.69 16.41 10.72
N ASP A 174 26.41 16.00 10.67
CA ASP A 174 25.27 16.86 10.93
C ASP A 174 25.03 17.00 12.43
N LYS A 175 25.39 18.17 12.97
CA LYS A 175 25.15 18.51 14.38
C LYS A 175 23.73 19.00 14.65
N THR A 176 22.92 19.21 13.61
CA THR A 176 21.53 19.69 13.77
C THR A 176 20.57 18.57 14.14
N GLY A 177 20.95 17.31 13.86
CA GLY A 177 20.09 16.15 14.08
C GLY A 177 18.90 16.09 13.13
N LYS A 178 18.90 16.86 12.02
CA LYS A 178 17.77 16.95 11.09
C LYS A 178 17.52 15.64 10.36
N ILE A 179 18.57 14.89 10.03
CA ILE A 179 18.49 13.56 9.42
C ILE A 179 19.07 12.56 10.41
N ASN A 180 18.20 11.77 11.03
CA ASN A 180 18.56 10.77 12.03
C ASN A 180 17.60 9.57 11.99
N PRO A 181 17.89 8.57 11.12
CA PRO A 181 17.03 7.40 10.97
C PRO A 181 16.71 6.71 12.30
N LYS A 182 17.70 6.64 13.21
CA LYS A 182 17.54 6.01 14.53
C LYS A 182 16.51 6.73 15.39
N GLN A 183 16.59 8.06 15.42
CA GLN A 183 15.66 8.87 16.17
C GLN A 183 14.24 8.70 15.62
N SER A 184 14.05 8.70 14.29
CA SER A 184 12.72 8.54 13.69
C SER A 184 12.11 7.18 14.04
N PHE A 185 12.83 6.06 13.88
CA PHE A 185 12.31 4.75 14.29
C PHE A 185 12.07 4.63 15.81
N ASP A 186 12.90 5.23 16.65
CA ASP A 186 12.71 5.24 18.11
C ASP A 186 11.53 6.13 18.53
N ASN A 187 11.32 7.25 17.84
CA ASN A 187 10.16 8.12 18.06
C ASN A 187 8.86 7.37 17.72
N PHE A 188 8.85 6.52 16.69
CA PHE A 188 7.71 5.66 16.40
C PHE A 188 7.34 4.81 17.62
N ILE A 189 8.29 4.06 18.18
CA ILE A 189 7.95 3.14 19.28
C ILE A 189 7.54 3.89 20.54
N ALA A 190 8.10 5.09 20.75
CA ALA A 190 7.72 5.99 21.83
C ALA A 190 6.28 6.47 21.72
N LEU A 191 5.82 6.77 20.50
CA LEU A 191 4.43 7.17 20.21
C LEU A 191 3.48 5.96 20.22
N TYR A 192 3.97 4.77 19.91
CA TYR A 192 3.16 3.56 20.01
C TYR A 192 2.88 3.19 21.47
N ILE A 193 3.94 3.11 22.29
CA ILE A 193 3.86 2.71 23.71
C ILE A 193 3.30 3.84 24.58
N GLY A 194 3.84 5.05 24.46
CA GLY A 194 3.49 6.16 25.36
C GLY A 194 4.19 6.10 26.72
N ALA A 195 4.42 7.26 27.33
CA ALA A 195 4.85 7.33 28.72
C ALA A 195 3.72 6.89 29.66
N GLY A 196 4.07 6.12 30.70
CA GLY A 196 3.11 5.64 31.70
C GLY A 196 2.46 4.29 31.37
N GLN A 197 2.76 3.68 30.22
CA GLN A 197 2.28 2.34 29.89
C GLN A 197 2.77 1.30 30.89
N THR A 198 1.85 0.60 31.55
CA THR A 198 2.14 -0.50 32.48
C THR A 198 1.88 -1.87 31.82
N LEU A 199 2.42 -2.92 32.45
CA LEU A 199 2.20 -4.33 32.08
C LEU A 199 1.07 -4.95 32.92
N ALA A 200 0.74 -6.21 32.62
CA ALA A 200 -0.13 -7.03 33.45
C ALA A 200 0.19 -6.91 34.96
N PRO A 201 -0.83 -6.94 35.83
CA PRO A 201 -2.24 -7.22 35.54
C PRO A 201 -3.08 -5.99 35.14
N ASP A 202 -2.55 -4.78 35.28
CA ASP A 202 -3.37 -3.56 35.21
C ASP A 202 -3.48 -2.99 33.79
N TRP A 203 -2.46 -3.18 32.94
CA TRP A 203 -2.40 -2.69 31.56
C TRP A 203 -2.97 -1.27 31.42
N GLU A 204 -2.33 -0.30 32.07
CA GLU A 204 -2.76 1.10 32.03
C GLU A 204 -1.92 1.87 31.00
N GLY A 205 -2.56 2.68 30.16
CA GLY A 205 -1.90 3.56 29.20
C GLY A 205 -2.88 4.46 28.45
N ASP A 206 -2.34 5.40 27.66
CA ASP A 206 -3.14 6.44 27.00
C ASP A 206 -2.93 6.49 25.47
N MET A 207 -2.17 5.54 24.92
CA MET A 207 -1.68 5.54 23.53
C MET A 207 -2.08 4.26 22.76
N LEU A 208 -1.43 4.01 21.62
CA LEU A 208 -1.79 2.94 20.69
C LEU A 208 -1.57 1.53 21.25
N TYR A 209 -0.65 1.37 22.20
CA TYR A 209 -0.41 0.11 22.88
C TYR A 209 -1.63 -0.31 23.73
N GLU A 210 -2.20 0.63 24.49
CA GLU A 210 -3.44 0.39 25.25
C GLU A 210 -4.63 0.15 24.31
N LEU A 211 -4.71 0.88 23.20
CA LEU A 211 -5.72 0.63 22.17
C LEU A 211 -5.65 -0.81 21.65
N ALA A 212 -4.44 -1.33 21.43
CA ALA A 212 -4.21 -2.70 21.00
C ALA A 212 -4.56 -3.71 22.09
N GLN A 213 -4.28 -3.40 23.35
CA GLN A 213 -4.67 -4.22 24.49
C GLN A 213 -6.20 -4.37 24.56
N ALA A 214 -6.93 -3.25 24.53
CA ALA A 214 -8.39 -3.23 24.54
C ALA A 214 -9.01 -4.00 23.35
N GLY A 215 -8.43 -3.87 22.15
CA GLY A 215 -8.83 -4.68 20.99
C GLY A 215 -8.59 -6.18 21.21
N GLY A 216 -7.43 -6.54 21.75
CA GLY A 216 -7.08 -7.91 22.11
C GLY A 216 -8.07 -8.56 23.07
N ASP A 217 -8.43 -7.86 24.15
CA ASP A 217 -9.41 -8.30 25.14
C ASP A 217 -10.79 -8.55 24.52
N MET A 218 -11.25 -7.67 23.63
CA MET A 218 -12.60 -7.76 23.03
C MET A 218 -12.74 -8.84 21.95
N PHE A 219 -11.63 -9.19 21.29
CA PHE A 219 -11.61 -10.10 20.13
C PHE A 219 -10.93 -11.45 20.41
N GLY A 220 -10.42 -11.64 21.63
CA GLY A 220 -9.73 -12.87 22.03
C GLY A 220 -8.38 -13.07 21.33
N THR A 221 -7.70 -11.98 20.96
CA THR A 221 -6.41 -12.01 20.25
C THR A 221 -5.27 -11.65 21.18
N GLN A 222 -5.10 -12.46 22.22
CA GLN A 222 -4.07 -12.28 23.26
C GLN A 222 -3.17 -13.51 23.37
N ASN A 223 -1.95 -13.29 23.83
CA ASN A 223 -1.01 -14.35 24.12
C ASN A 223 -1.30 -14.98 25.50
N ARG A 224 -0.47 -15.94 25.93
CA ARG A 224 -0.66 -16.66 27.20
C ARG A 224 -0.50 -15.79 28.45
N GLU A 225 0.15 -14.65 28.32
CA GLU A 225 0.39 -13.67 29.40
C GLU A 225 -0.71 -12.59 29.43
N GLY A 226 -1.68 -12.64 28.51
CA GLY A 226 -2.76 -11.67 28.39
C GLY A 226 -2.38 -10.41 27.62
N GLU A 227 -1.18 -10.32 27.04
CA GLU A 227 -0.82 -9.22 26.15
C GLU A 227 -1.48 -9.41 24.79
N ALA A 228 -2.05 -8.35 24.20
CA ALA A 228 -2.53 -8.41 22.82
C ALA A 228 -1.43 -8.86 21.84
N ASN A 229 -1.76 -9.78 20.94
CA ASN A 229 -0.79 -10.34 19.98
C ASN A 229 -0.11 -9.24 19.15
N VAL A 230 -0.88 -8.21 18.75
CA VAL A 230 -0.39 -7.04 18.02
C VAL A 230 0.72 -6.29 18.78
N ASN A 231 0.58 -6.12 20.09
CA ASN A 231 1.59 -5.47 20.92
C ASN A 231 2.89 -6.29 20.94
N THR A 232 2.78 -7.60 21.14
CA THR A 232 3.93 -8.51 21.12
C THR A 232 4.64 -8.46 19.75
N GLU A 233 3.89 -8.50 18.65
CA GLU A 233 4.43 -8.50 17.29
C GLU A 233 5.09 -7.17 16.93
N ILE A 234 4.48 -6.02 17.24
CA ILE A 234 5.07 -4.70 16.96
C ILE A 234 6.37 -4.51 17.74
N LYS A 235 6.43 -4.94 19.00
CA LYS A 235 7.68 -4.94 19.78
C LYS A 235 8.78 -5.75 19.09
N GLN A 236 8.46 -6.96 18.62
CA GLN A 236 9.41 -7.82 17.92
C GLN A 236 9.87 -7.21 16.59
N LEU A 237 8.95 -6.67 15.79
CA LEU A 237 9.28 -6.01 14.52
C LEU A 237 10.18 -4.80 14.74
N TYR A 238 9.89 -3.98 15.77
CA TYR A 238 10.74 -2.86 16.13
C TYR A 238 12.13 -3.30 16.60
N GLN A 239 12.24 -4.35 17.42
CA GLN A 239 13.54 -4.90 17.84
C GLN A 239 14.38 -5.38 16.64
N ASN A 240 13.74 -5.92 15.59
CA ASN A 240 14.43 -6.25 14.35
C ASN A 240 14.94 -4.99 13.63
N ILE A 241 14.17 -3.89 13.61
CA ILE A 241 14.64 -2.59 13.11
C ILE A 241 15.86 -2.12 13.93
N GLN A 242 15.80 -2.19 15.27
CA GLN A 242 16.93 -1.81 16.13
C GLN A 242 18.19 -2.61 15.85
N GLN A 243 18.04 -3.91 15.58
CA GLN A 243 19.16 -4.77 15.20
C GLN A 243 19.81 -4.27 13.91
N ILE A 244 19.03 -4.02 12.86
CA ILE A 244 19.54 -3.48 11.58
C ILE A 244 20.22 -2.12 11.79
N MET A 245 19.60 -1.21 12.55
CA MET A 245 20.15 0.11 12.83
C MET A 245 21.45 0.09 13.66
N SER A 246 21.72 -1.01 14.36
CA SER A 246 22.95 -1.20 15.12
C SER A 246 24.12 -1.68 14.25
N GLU A 247 23.85 -2.09 13.01
CA GLU A 247 24.86 -2.53 12.05
C GLU A 247 25.58 -1.34 11.40
N ARG A 248 26.80 -1.60 10.90
CA ARG A 248 27.55 -0.59 10.15
C ARG A 248 26.91 -0.32 8.80
N ASP A 249 26.93 0.94 8.37
CA ASP A 249 26.47 1.37 7.05
C ASP A 249 25.03 0.92 6.73
N PHE A 250 24.16 0.79 7.74
CA PHE A 250 22.80 0.25 7.59
C PHE A 250 21.95 1.01 6.56
N CYS A 251 22.08 2.33 6.43
CA CYS A 251 21.38 3.07 5.37
C CYS A 251 22.07 3.03 3.99
N LYS A 252 23.29 2.50 3.87
CA LYS A 252 24.01 2.44 2.57
C LYS A 252 23.83 1.10 1.86
N ARG A 253 23.50 0.05 2.60
CA ARG A 253 23.30 -1.30 2.06
C ARG A 253 21.88 -1.48 1.59
N ASP A 254 21.73 -2.01 0.38
CA ASP A 254 20.44 -2.21 -0.26
C ASP A 254 19.56 -3.21 0.51
N GLU A 255 20.14 -4.34 0.90
CA GLU A 255 19.49 -5.40 1.70
C GLU A 255 18.95 -4.89 3.04
N SER A 256 19.64 -3.92 3.65
CA SER A 256 19.18 -3.29 4.89
C SER A 256 17.97 -2.40 4.65
N ILE A 257 17.93 -1.65 3.54
CA ILE A 257 16.75 -0.86 3.17
C ILE A 257 15.56 -1.77 2.83
N GLU A 258 15.79 -2.85 2.09
CA GLU A 258 14.77 -3.86 1.79
C GLU A 258 14.17 -4.44 3.09
N SER A 259 15.04 -4.80 4.05
CA SER A 259 14.61 -5.34 5.34
C SER A 259 13.82 -4.30 6.14
N LEU A 260 14.28 -3.05 6.20
CA LEU A 260 13.56 -1.95 6.86
C LEU A 260 12.21 -1.69 6.20
N TRP A 261 12.16 -1.69 4.87
CA TRP A 261 10.93 -1.54 4.09
C TRP A 261 9.89 -2.61 4.45
N GLY A 262 10.31 -3.87 4.50
CA GLY A 262 9.44 -4.98 4.90
C GLY A 262 8.94 -4.85 6.35
N LEU A 263 9.82 -4.49 7.29
CA LEU A 263 9.48 -4.32 8.70
C LEU A 263 8.52 -3.13 8.92
N VAL A 264 8.77 -1.99 8.28
CA VAL A 264 7.91 -0.80 8.35
C VAL A 264 6.49 -1.11 7.88
N ASN A 265 6.36 -1.76 6.72
CA ASN A 265 5.04 -2.12 6.19
C ASN A 265 4.31 -3.13 7.11
N LYS A 266 5.01 -4.10 7.69
CA LYS A 266 4.44 -5.04 8.68
C LYS A 266 3.95 -4.31 9.95
N ILE A 267 4.74 -3.37 10.48
CA ILE A 267 4.34 -2.57 11.64
C ILE A 267 3.07 -1.76 11.34
N ILE A 268 3.04 -1.06 10.20
CA ILE A 268 1.90 -0.24 9.80
C ILE A 268 0.63 -1.10 9.64
N ALA A 269 0.75 -2.28 9.03
CA ALA A 269 -0.37 -3.22 8.93
C ALA A 269 -0.94 -3.60 10.31
N LYS A 270 -0.05 -3.92 11.26
CA LYS A 270 -0.44 -4.30 12.63
C LYS A 270 -1.05 -3.14 13.43
N MET A 271 -0.65 -1.90 13.16
CA MET A 271 -1.29 -0.71 13.78
C MET A 271 -2.77 -0.55 13.42
N TYR A 272 -3.21 -1.05 12.25
CA TYR A 272 -4.60 -0.96 11.82
C TYR A 272 -5.52 -2.03 12.43
N VAL A 273 -4.96 -3.16 12.89
CA VAL A 273 -5.72 -4.25 13.52
C VAL A 273 -6.63 -3.74 14.65
N PRO A 274 -6.13 -3.03 15.68
CA PRO A 274 -6.99 -2.55 16.75
C PRO A 274 -7.98 -1.48 16.31
N MET A 275 -7.66 -0.68 15.28
CA MET A 275 -8.62 0.30 14.74
C MET A 275 -9.80 -0.40 14.06
N VAL A 276 -9.56 -1.49 13.35
CA VAL A 276 -10.61 -2.31 12.73
C VAL A 276 -11.43 -3.04 13.79
N GLN A 277 -10.77 -3.66 14.76
CA GLN A 277 -11.43 -4.30 15.90
C GLN A 277 -12.38 -3.32 16.60
N LEU A 278 -11.87 -2.13 16.96
CA LEU A 278 -12.66 -1.16 17.70
C LEU A 278 -13.69 -0.43 16.84
N LEU A 279 -13.51 -0.34 15.52
CA LEU A 279 -14.59 0.04 14.59
C LEU A 279 -15.74 -0.96 14.64
N ILE A 280 -15.45 -2.27 14.58
CA ILE A 280 -16.46 -3.33 14.65
C ILE A 280 -17.17 -3.32 16.01
N HIS A 281 -16.42 -3.19 17.10
CA HIS A 281 -16.98 -3.04 18.45
C HIS A 281 -17.94 -1.85 18.52
N SER A 282 -17.50 -0.67 18.06
CA SER A 282 -18.28 0.58 18.12
C SER A 282 -19.55 0.54 17.27
N MET A 283 -19.55 -0.24 16.19
CA MET A 283 -20.76 -0.46 15.37
C MET A 283 -21.78 -1.37 16.07
N TYR A 284 -21.33 -2.25 16.97
CA TYR A 284 -22.21 -3.19 17.67
C TYR A 284 -22.78 -2.60 18.97
N ASP A 285 -21.98 -1.84 19.70
CA ASP A 285 -22.37 -1.24 20.98
C ASP A 285 -23.11 0.09 20.76
N ASP A 286 -24.41 0.11 21.06
CA ASP A 286 -25.27 1.28 20.91
C ASP A 286 -24.78 2.49 21.75
N GLN A 287 -23.96 2.27 22.79
CA GLN A 287 -23.37 3.35 23.60
C GLN A 287 -22.13 3.98 22.94
N GLN A 288 -21.54 3.32 21.94
CA GLN A 288 -20.28 3.72 21.31
C GLN A 288 -20.51 4.28 19.89
N TYR A 289 -21.75 4.55 19.49
CA TYR A 289 -22.08 4.99 18.12
C TYR A 289 -21.29 6.23 17.65
N GLN A 290 -20.94 7.12 18.59
CA GLN A 290 -20.15 8.34 18.30
C GLN A 290 -18.70 7.99 17.86
N LYS A 291 -18.15 6.85 18.32
CA LYS A 291 -16.81 6.37 17.97
C LYS A 291 -16.73 5.74 16.59
N VAL A 292 -17.86 5.33 16.00
CA VAL A 292 -17.89 4.73 14.66
C VAL A 292 -17.24 5.67 13.64
N ARG A 293 -17.60 6.95 13.66
CA ARG A 293 -17.04 7.94 12.73
C ARG A 293 -15.55 8.15 12.95
N MET A 294 -15.10 8.22 14.21
CA MET A 294 -13.69 8.35 14.58
C MET A 294 -12.85 7.19 14.01
N TYR A 295 -13.22 5.93 14.30
CA TYR A 295 -12.48 4.79 13.76
C TYR A 295 -12.61 4.65 12.25
N ALA A 296 -13.77 5.00 11.67
CA ALA A 296 -13.95 5.01 10.23
C ALA A 296 -13.03 6.04 9.54
N LEU A 297 -12.81 7.21 10.15
CA LEU A 297 -11.87 8.21 9.63
C LEU A 297 -10.43 7.71 9.61
N ALA A 298 -10.05 6.84 10.55
CA ALA A 298 -8.72 6.23 10.59
C ALA A 298 -8.55 5.09 9.55
N VAL A 299 -9.59 4.27 9.37
CA VAL A 299 -9.49 3.02 8.58
C VAL A 299 -9.93 3.21 7.12
N VAL A 300 -11.09 3.83 6.88
CA VAL A 300 -11.74 3.80 5.57
C VAL A 300 -10.92 4.50 4.48
N PRO A 301 -10.32 5.68 4.71
CA PRO A 301 -9.55 6.35 3.66
C PRO A 301 -8.31 5.55 3.23
N GLN A 302 -7.70 4.79 4.15
CA GLN A 302 -6.52 3.96 3.87
C GLN A 302 -6.79 2.85 2.86
N LEU A 303 -8.06 2.44 2.69
CA LEU A 303 -8.48 1.48 1.69
C LEU A 303 -8.39 2.00 0.25
N SER A 304 -8.04 3.26 0.05
CA SER A 304 -7.75 3.80 -1.28
C SER A 304 -6.61 3.02 -1.96
N GLN A 305 -5.62 2.56 -1.19
CA GLN A 305 -4.51 1.73 -1.67
C GLN A 305 -4.90 0.27 -1.96
N CYS A 306 -6.15 -0.09 -1.68
CA CYS A 306 -6.69 -1.43 -1.88
C CYS A 306 -7.66 -1.43 -3.08
N ARG A 307 -8.96 -1.59 -2.84
CA ARG A 307 -9.97 -1.63 -3.91
C ARG A 307 -10.79 -0.34 -3.90
N PRO A 308 -10.65 0.54 -4.91
CA PRO A 308 -11.37 1.82 -4.96
C PRO A 308 -12.89 1.70 -4.78
N SER A 309 -13.53 0.67 -5.34
CA SER A 309 -14.97 0.42 -5.19
C SER A 309 -15.37 0.14 -3.74
N ILE A 310 -14.60 -0.69 -3.02
CA ILE A 310 -14.83 -1.02 -1.61
C ILE A 310 -14.63 0.21 -0.73
N GLN A 311 -13.56 0.96 -0.97
CA GLN A 311 -13.28 2.20 -0.26
C GLN A 311 -14.44 3.20 -0.40
N ARG A 312 -14.93 3.44 -1.62
CA ARG A 312 -16.06 4.35 -1.88
C ARG A 312 -17.35 3.89 -1.21
N ALA A 313 -17.63 2.58 -1.25
CA ALA A 313 -18.80 2.03 -0.58
C ALA A 313 -18.72 2.26 0.94
N LEU A 314 -17.58 1.96 1.57
CA LEU A 314 -17.38 2.17 3.00
C LEU A 314 -17.41 3.65 3.40
N LYS A 315 -16.83 4.54 2.58
CA LYS A 315 -16.92 6.00 2.77
C LYS A 315 -18.37 6.45 2.75
N SER A 316 -19.15 5.96 1.80
CA SER A 316 -20.58 6.26 1.70
C SER A 316 -21.36 5.78 2.94
N TYR A 317 -21.01 4.62 3.51
CA TYR A 317 -21.70 4.08 4.70
C TYR A 317 -21.32 4.77 6.01
N LEU A 318 -20.05 5.16 6.16
CA LEU A 318 -19.48 5.53 7.47
C LEU A 318 -19.06 7.01 7.58
N LEU A 319 -18.75 7.67 6.46
CA LEU A 319 -18.17 9.02 6.44
C LEU A 319 -19.08 10.06 5.79
N ASP A 320 -19.84 9.68 4.76
CA ASP A 320 -20.70 10.62 4.02
C ASP A 320 -22.10 10.78 4.62
N LYS A 321 -22.49 9.85 5.50
CA LYS A 321 -23.75 9.90 6.27
C LYS A 321 -23.54 9.42 7.70
N GLN A 322 -24.56 9.58 8.53
CA GLN A 322 -24.59 8.95 9.84
C GLN A 322 -24.71 7.43 9.68
N TYR A 323 -23.94 6.69 10.47
CA TYR A 323 -23.96 5.24 10.50
C TYR A 323 -25.37 4.71 10.81
N ASP A 324 -25.79 3.71 10.04
CA ASP A 324 -27.02 2.95 10.27
C ASP A 324 -26.67 1.49 10.58
N ARG A 325 -27.21 0.98 11.70
CA ARG A 325 -27.01 -0.40 12.15
C ARG A 325 -27.46 -1.44 11.12
N VAL A 326 -28.42 -1.11 10.27
CA VAL A 326 -28.89 -1.98 9.18
C VAL A 326 -27.77 -2.27 8.17
N ASP A 327 -26.84 -1.33 7.98
CA ASP A 327 -25.72 -1.47 7.03
C ASP A 327 -24.56 -2.33 7.60
N MET A 328 -24.58 -2.67 8.90
CA MET A 328 -23.47 -3.35 9.58
C MET A 328 -23.00 -4.64 8.88
N PRO A 329 -23.86 -5.60 8.49
CA PRO A 329 -23.39 -6.84 7.86
C PRO A 329 -22.65 -6.57 6.55
N ARG A 330 -23.10 -5.55 5.80
CA ARG A 330 -22.46 -5.15 4.54
C ARG A 330 -21.12 -4.48 4.80
N ILE A 331 -21.04 -3.59 5.79
CA ILE A 331 -19.80 -2.92 6.19
C ILE A 331 -18.76 -3.94 6.64
N VAL A 332 -19.12 -4.88 7.53
CA VAL A 332 -18.20 -5.94 8.00
C VAL A 332 -17.71 -6.78 6.84
N SER A 333 -18.58 -7.19 5.92
CA SER A 333 -18.19 -7.94 4.72
C SER A 333 -17.22 -7.17 3.81
N LEU A 334 -17.40 -5.86 3.68
CA LEU A 334 -16.50 -5.00 2.89
C LEU A 334 -15.14 -4.82 3.59
N LEU A 335 -15.12 -4.64 4.90
CA LEU A 335 -13.88 -4.56 5.69
C LEU A 335 -13.08 -5.88 5.58
N GLN A 336 -13.73 -7.03 5.77
CA GLN A 336 -13.09 -8.35 5.70
C GLN A 336 -12.46 -8.63 4.33
N GLN A 337 -13.06 -8.14 3.25
CA GLN A 337 -12.49 -8.24 1.89
C GLN A 337 -11.22 -7.38 1.71
N SER A 338 -10.91 -6.47 2.64
CA SER A 338 -9.75 -5.58 2.57
C SER A 338 -8.59 -5.97 3.50
N TYR A 339 -8.79 -6.90 4.44
CA TYR A 339 -7.76 -7.26 5.44
C TYR A 339 -6.45 -7.68 4.79
N ASP A 340 -6.55 -8.56 3.80
CA ASP A 340 -5.40 -9.12 3.11
C ASP A 340 -4.58 -8.04 2.36
N CYS A 341 -5.25 -7.02 1.81
CA CYS A 341 -4.56 -5.87 1.21
C CYS A 341 -3.93 -4.96 2.28
N LEU A 342 -4.60 -4.76 3.41
CA LEU A 342 -4.05 -3.98 4.53
C LEU A 342 -2.90 -4.69 5.25
N GLY A 343 -2.62 -5.95 4.91
CA GLY A 343 -1.45 -6.69 5.40
C GLY A 343 -1.69 -7.49 6.69
N PHE A 344 -2.96 -7.80 7.01
CA PHE A 344 -3.31 -8.64 8.14
C PHE A 344 -4.43 -9.62 7.79
N THR A 345 -4.62 -10.63 8.65
CA THR A 345 -5.47 -11.79 8.41
C THR A 345 -6.74 -11.75 9.24
N CYS A 346 -7.67 -12.66 8.96
CA CYS A 346 -8.84 -12.88 9.82
C CYS A 346 -8.44 -13.24 11.25
N SER A 347 -7.37 -14.03 11.43
CA SER A 347 -6.86 -14.43 12.75
C SER A 347 -6.26 -13.27 13.53
N ASP A 348 -5.75 -12.24 12.85
CA ASP A 348 -5.27 -11.02 13.50
C ASP A 348 -6.42 -10.20 14.09
N ILE A 349 -7.57 -10.19 13.42
CA ILE A 349 -8.78 -9.52 13.91
C ILE A 349 -9.47 -10.34 14.99
N GLY A 350 -9.56 -11.66 14.84
CA GLY A 350 -10.17 -12.57 15.81
C GLY A 350 -11.71 -12.61 15.79
N THR A 351 -12.29 -12.99 16.92
CA THR A 351 -13.74 -13.20 17.07
C THR A 351 -14.32 -12.22 18.07
N TYR A 352 -15.33 -11.45 17.67
CA TYR A 352 -15.93 -10.44 18.55
C TYR A 352 -17.05 -11.02 19.42
N GLY A 353 -16.97 -10.78 20.74
CA GLY A 353 -18.06 -10.90 21.71
C GLY A 353 -18.85 -12.21 21.66
N ASP A 354 -18.20 -13.33 21.98
CA ASP A 354 -18.79 -14.69 21.97
C ASP A 354 -19.44 -15.08 20.62
N ASN A 355 -18.74 -14.86 19.50
CA ASN A 355 -19.21 -15.10 18.12
C ASN A 355 -20.34 -14.17 17.62
N LYS A 356 -20.51 -12.98 18.20
CA LYS A 356 -21.40 -11.94 17.63
C LYS A 356 -20.93 -11.51 16.24
N VAL A 357 -19.62 -11.42 16.04
CA VAL A 357 -18.99 -11.39 14.72
C VAL A 357 -17.95 -12.50 14.71
N ALA A 358 -18.23 -13.55 13.94
CA ALA A 358 -17.30 -14.67 13.78
C ALA A 358 -16.04 -14.21 13.04
N GLU A 359 -14.91 -14.85 13.37
CA GLU A 359 -13.71 -14.75 12.56
C GLU A 359 -14.03 -15.07 11.09
N CYS A 360 -13.54 -14.23 10.17
CA CYS A 360 -13.73 -14.48 8.75
C CYS A 360 -12.95 -15.71 8.28
N ALA A 361 -13.38 -16.30 7.16
CA ALA A 361 -12.64 -17.38 6.54
C ALA A 361 -11.32 -16.84 5.96
N ALA A 362 -10.21 -17.49 6.27
CA ALA A 362 -8.93 -17.21 5.64
C ALA A 362 -9.03 -17.39 4.11
N ILE A 363 -8.28 -16.59 3.36
CA ILE A 363 -8.12 -16.78 1.91
C ILE A 363 -7.35 -18.08 1.69
N VAL A 364 -8.06 -19.14 1.31
CA VAL A 364 -7.48 -20.46 1.04
C VAL A 364 -6.96 -20.55 -0.40
N ARG A 365 -6.09 -21.54 -0.68
CA ARG A 365 -5.50 -21.80 -2.01
C ARG A 365 -6.50 -21.95 -3.17
N ASN A 366 -7.79 -22.15 -2.88
CA ASN A 366 -8.85 -22.30 -3.89
C ASN A 366 -9.70 -21.02 -4.04
N HIS A 367 -9.22 -19.87 -3.56
CA HIS A 367 -9.97 -18.63 -3.70
C HIS A 367 -9.98 -18.18 -5.18
N PRO A 368 -11.15 -17.94 -5.78
CA PRO A 368 -11.21 -17.52 -7.18
C PRO A 368 -10.65 -16.11 -7.38
N ILE A 369 -10.06 -15.86 -8.56
CA ILE A 369 -9.66 -14.55 -9.06
C ILE A 369 -10.42 -14.31 -10.36
N ALA A 370 -11.34 -13.36 -10.38
CA ALA A 370 -12.33 -13.17 -11.45
C ALA A 370 -13.13 -14.43 -11.84
N GLY A 371 -13.26 -15.40 -10.92
CA GLY A 371 -13.90 -16.70 -11.16
C GLY A 371 -12.95 -17.83 -11.59
N PHE A 372 -11.69 -17.54 -11.90
CA PHE A 372 -10.67 -18.57 -12.14
C PHE A 372 -10.14 -19.10 -10.80
N VAL A 373 -10.00 -20.42 -10.66
CA VAL A 373 -9.48 -21.06 -9.44
C VAL A 373 -8.11 -21.66 -9.73
N PRO A 374 -7.02 -21.08 -9.22
CA PRO A 374 -5.70 -21.68 -9.31
C PRO A 374 -5.66 -23.04 -8.62
N LYS A 375 -4.86 -23.97 -9.15
CA LYS A 375 -4.53 -25.26 -8.55
C LYS A 375 -3.22 -25.20 -7.76
N GLU A 376 -2.34 -24.28 -8.11
CA GLU A 376 -1.07 -24.00 -7.42
C GLU A 376 -1.16 -22.72 -6.56
N PRO A 377 -0.32 -22.55 -5.52
CA PRO A 377 -0.41 -21.46 -4.54
C PRO A 377 0.14 -20.12 -5.07
N VAL A 378 -0.45 -19.61 -6.14
CA VAL A 378 0.02 -18.41 -6.87
C VAL A 378 -0.72 -17.12 -6.48
N GLN A 379 -1.61 -17.16 -5.49
CA GLN A 379 -2.45 -16.00 -5.13
C GLN A 379 -1.64 -14.76 -4.76
N ALA A 380 -0.48 -14.93 -4.11
CA ALA A 380 0.41 -13.83 -3.78
C ALA A 380 0.86 -13.05 -5.04
N LEU A 381 1.06 -13.73 -6.18
CA LEU A 381 1.46 -13.10 -7.43
C LEU A 381 0.38 -12.19 -8.00
N SER A 382 -0.90 -12.54 -7.79
CA SER A 382 -2.01 -11.70 -8.27
C SER A 382 -2.01 -10.31 -7.62
N LYS A 383 -1.40 -10.18 -6.43
CA LYS A 383 -1.34 -8.94 -5.65
C LYS A 383 -0.31 -7.94 -6.15
N ILE A 384 0.48 -8.28 -7.17
CA ILE A 384 1.44 -7.35 -7.76
C ILE A 384 0.75 -6.08 -8.27
N ASP A 385 -0.53 -6.17 -8.63
CA ASP A 385 -1.36 -5.04 -9.04
C ASP A 385 -1.59 -4.01 -7.92
N LEU A 386 -1.53 -4.41 -6.65
CA LEU A 386 -1.57 -3.48 -5.52
C LEU A 386 -0.30 -2.61 -5.43
N ASP A 387 0.87 -3.15 -5.79
CA ASP A 387 2.11 -2.38 -5.85
C ASP A 387 2.05 -1.37 -7.00
N ILE A 388 1.48 -1.75 -8.15
CA ILE A 388 1.22 -0.84 -9.27
C ILE A 388 0.24 0.27 -8.85
N LEU A 389 -0.84 -0.08 -8.15
CA LEU A 389 -1.83 0.89 -7.66
C LEU A 389 -1.19 1.88 -6.69
N ALA A 390 -0.37 1.40 -5.75
CA ALA A 390 0.35 2.26 -4.82
C ALA A 390 1.26 3.24 -5.57
N ILE A 391 2.05 2.76 -6.54
CA ILE A 391 2.91 3.64 -7.37
C ILE A 391 2.07 4.69 -8.11
N GLU A 392 0.98 4.30 -8.78
CA GLU A 392 0.07 5.22 -9.48
C GLU A 392 -0.46 6.31 -8.53
N GLN A 393 -0.84 5.94 -7.31
CA GLN A 393 -1.36 6.86 -6.32
C GLN A 393 -0.31 7.82 -5.77
N LEU A 394 0.91 7.34 -5.49
CA LEU A 394 2.01 8.17 -5.02
C LEU A 394 2.42 9.22 -6.07
N PHE A 395 2.31 8.90 -7.35
CA PHE A 395 2.58 9.85 -8.44
C PHE A 395 1.55 10.97 -8.58
N LYS A 396 0.40 10.87 -7.92
CA LYS A 396 -0.58 11.97 -7.87
C LYS A 396 -0.08 13.15 -7.02
N PHE A 397 0.89 12.91 -6.14
CA PHE A 397 1.42 13.90 -5.22
C PHE A 397 2.77 14.45 -5.71
N PRO A 398 3.03 15.75 -5.47
CA PRO A 398 4.35 16.33 -5.74
C PRO A 398 5.42 15.67 -4.86
N SER A 399 6.65 15.55 -5.36
CA SER A 399 7.76 14.99 -4.58
C SER A 399 9.07 15.71 -4.87
N THR A 400 9.87 15.87 -3.81
CA THR A 400 11.25 16.38 -3.88
C THR A 400 12.29 15.27 -3.77
N THR A 401 11.87 14.08 -3.35
CA THR A 401 12.73 12.89 -3.26
C THR A 401 12.65 12.00 -4.50
N TYR A 402 12.13 12.52 -5.63
CA TYR A 402 11.90 11.78 -6.87
C TYR A 402 10.99 10.57 -6.66
N ASN A 403 9.94 10.74 -5.85
CA ASN A 403 8.99 9.71 -5.46
C ASN A 403 9.72 8.48 -4.88
N TYR A 404 10.64 8.69 -3.94
CA TYR A 404 11.47 7.61 -3.38
C TYR A 404 10.63 6.42 -2.87
N MET A 405 9.50 6.70 -2.22
CA MET A 405 8.57 5.65 -1.78
C MET A 405 8.03 4.81 -2.94
N ALA A 406 7.71 5.43 -4.08
CA ALA A 406 7.30 4.70 -5.29
C ALA A 406 8.45 3.86 -5.88
N GLN A 407 9.70 4.33 -5.76
CA GLN A 407 10.87 3.53 -6.13
C GLN A 407 11.00 2.29 -5.24
N LEU A 408 10.70 2.39 -3.94
CA LEU A 408 10.71 1.24 -3.02
C LEU A 408 9.62 0.21 -3.36
N TYR A 409 8.40 0.68 -3.66
CA TYR A 409 7.34 -0.21 -4.17
C TYR A 409 7.76 -0.93 -5.45
N TYR A 410 8.38 -0.23 -6.41
CA TYR A 410 8.88 -0.85 -7.63
C TYR A 410 9.97 -1.88 -7.35
N LYS A 411 10.92 -1.53 -6.48
CA LYS A 411 12.15 -2.28 -6.26
C LYS A 411 11.97 -3.51 -5.39
N TYR A 412 11.31 -3.34 -4.24
CA TYR A 412 11.18 -4.37 -3.23
C TYR A 412 9.78 -4.99 -3.20
N GLY A 413 8.77 -4.31 -3.75
CA GLY A 413 7.37 -4.74 -3.65
C GLY A 413 6.86 -4.67 -2.22
N LYS A 414 5.54 -4.77 -2.05
CA LYS A 414 4.88 -4.86 -0.73
C LYS A 414 3.87 -5.99 -0.71
N ALA A 415 3.07 -6.10 -1.76
CA ALA A 415 1.86 -6.91 -1.74
C ALA A 415 2.08 -8.38 -2.15
N ALA A 416 3.04 -8.65 -3.04
CA ALA A 416 3.37 -9.99 -3.53
C ALA A 416 4.47 -10.70 -2.71
N ALA A 417 4.48 -10.50 -1.39
CA ALA A 417 5.42 -11.15 -0.49
C ALA A 417 5.22 -12.68 -0.49
N LEU A 418 6.22 -13.41 -0.96
CA LEU A 418 6.32 -14.86 -0.81
C LEU A 418 6.96 -15.09 0.57
N ASP A 419 6.17 -15.61 1.52
CA ASP A 419 6.62 -16.17 2.81
C ASP A 419 7.26 -15.24 3.88
N ASP A 420 7.56 -15.87 5.03
CA ASP A 420 8.12 -15.26 6.25
C ASP A 420 9.57 -14.75 6.07
N THR A 421 10.26 -15.12 4.98
CA THR A 421 11.61 -14.65 4.64
C THR A 421 11.60 -13.26 4.01
N GLY A 422 10.44 -12.79 3.55
CA GLY A 422 10.22 -11.40 3.14
C GLY A 422 10.68 -11.03 1.73
N SER A 423 11.17 -11.97 0.93
CA SER A 423 11.51 -11.70 -0.48
C SER A 423 10.23 -11.75 -1.34
N ALA A 424 9.60 -10.60 -1.52
CA ALA A 424 8.50 -10.44 -2.47
C ALA A 424 8.99 -10.54 -3.92
N ILE A 425 8.16 -11.09 -4.81
CA ILE A 425 8.35 -10.83 -6.24
C ILE A 425 8.01 -9.37 -6.47
N SER A 426 9.02 -8.56 -6.74
CA SER A 426 8.86 -7.13 -7.02
C SER A 426 8.66 -6.87 -8.51
N LEU A 427 8.18 -5.67 -8.83
CA LEU A 427 8.05 -5.21 -10.22
C LEU A 427 9.42 -5.11 -10.91
N GLN A 428 10.47 -4.72 -10.17
CA GLN A 428 11.84 -4.75 -10.67
C GLN A 428 12.33 -6.17 -10.91
N HIS A 429 12.00 -7.13 -10.03
CA HIS A 429 12.33 -8.53 -10.28
C HIS A 429 11.69 -9.02 -11.58
N MET A 430 10.40 -8.73 -11.81
CA MET A 430 9.73 -9.06 -13.08
C MET A 430 10.40 -8.42 -14.29
N ALA A 431 10.82 -7.16 -14.17
CA ALA A 431 11.48 -6.43 -15.25
C ALA A 431 12.92 -6.91 -15.56
N ARG A 432 13.51 -7.69 -14.64
CA ARG A 432 14.89 -8.17 -14.70
C ARG A 432 15.03 -9.69 -14.68
N SER A 433 13.95 -10.46 -14.87
CA SER A 433 13.97 -11.92 -14.66
C SER A 433 14.33 -12.68 -15.95
N PRO A 434 15.61 -13.04 -16.19
CA PRO A 434 16.02 -13.70 -17.44
C PRO A 434 15.56 -15.17 -17.53
N ASP A 435 15.26 -15.81 -16.40
CA ASP A 435 15.11 -17.27 -16.33
C ASP A 435 13.86 -17.78 -17.04
N ASP A 436 12.77 -17.04 -16.93
CA ASP A 436 11.51 -17.35 -17.60
C ASP A 436 11.35 -16.59 -18.92
N GLU A 437 11.88 -15.37 -19.00
CA GLU A 437 11.74 -14.50 -20.18
C GLU A 437 12.36 -15.13 -21.45
N LYS A 438 13.47 -15.85 -21.30
CA LYS A 438 14.14 -16.56 -22.42
C LYS A 438 13.26 -17.58 -23.14
N TRP A 439 12.20 -18.06 -22.50
CA TRP A 439 11.25 -19.01 -23.08
C TRP A 439 10.12 -18.33 -23.85
N SER A 440 10.01 -16.99 -23.76
CA SER A 440 9.01 -16.24 -24.53
C SER A 440 9.23 -16.44 -26.04
N PRO A 441 8.17 -16.67 -26.83
CA PRO A 441 8.26 -16.81 -28.29
C PRO A 441 8.60 -15.50 -29.01
N TYR A 442 8.69 -14.39 -28.27
CA TYR A 442 9.10 -13.07 -28.77
C TYR A 442 10.39 -12.57 -28.13
N TYR A 443 11.07 -13.35 -27.27
CA TYR A 443 12.26 -12.90 -26.53
C TYR A 443 13.33 -12.31 -27.47
N SER A 444 13.67 -13.02 -28.55
CA SER A 444 14.66 -12.58 -29.53
C SER A 444 14.26 -11.27 -30.24
N GLU A 445 12.97 -11.07 -30.49
CA GLU A 445 12.44 -9.91 -31.16
C GLU A 445 12.54 -8.66 -30.28
N TYR A 446 12.19 -8.76 -28.99
CA TYR A 446 12.36 -7.64 -28.06
C TYR A 446 13.84 -7.28 -27.88
N LEU A 447 14.70 -8.28 -27.65
CA LEU A 447 16.14 -8.05 -27.48
C LEU A 447 16.77 -7.42 -28.73
N SER A 448 16.42 -7.90 -29.92
CA SER A 448 16.93 -7.35 -31.17
C SER A 448 16.37 -5.97 -31.50
N TYR A 449 15.13 -5.66 -31.10
CA TYR A 449 14.49 -4.38 -31.40
C TYR A 449 15.06 -3.25 -30.55
N TYR A 450 15.24 -3.50 -29.25
CA TYR A 450 15.71 -2.48 -28.31
C TYR A 450 17.23 -2.45 -28.14
N GLU A 451 17.95 -3.50 -28.55
CA GLU A 451 19.41 -3.62 -28.41
C GLU A 451 19.90 -3.43 -26.96
N GLU A 452 19.04 -3.74 -25.98
CA GLU A 452 19.28 -3.50 -24.55
C GLU A 452 18.66 -4.62 -23.70
N ASP A 453 19.44 -5.16 -22.77
CA ASP A 453 18.94 -6.08 -21.73
C ASP A 453 18.05 -5.31 -20.75
N TYR A 454 16.93 -5.91 -20.34
CA TYR A 454 16.02 -5.33 -19.34
C TYR A 454 15.53 -3.91 -19.70
N TYR A 455 15.29 -3.64 -20.99
CA TYR A 455 14.95 -2.29 -21.50
C TYR A 455 13.84 -1.59 -20.70
N ALA A 456 12.86 -2.35 -20.19
CA ALA A 456 11.77 -1.80 -19.39
C ALA A 456 12.25 -1.28 -18.03
N ASP A 457 13.16 -1.99 -17.35
CA ASP A 457 13.78 -1.53 -16.10
C ASP A 457 14.67 -0.31 -16.33
N THR A 458 15.47 -0.29 -17.41
CA THR A 458 16.26 0.90 -17.76
C THR A 458 15.36 2.12 -17.92
N ARG A 459 14.25 1.99 -18.67
CA ARG A 459 13.30 3.09 -18.89
C ARG A 459 12.66 3.58 -17.59
N ILE A 460 12.19 2.66 -16.74
CA ILE A 460 11.58 2.99 -15.45
C ILE A 460 12.60 3.68 -14.53
N THR A 461 13.78 3.10 -14.36
CA THR A 461 14.82 3.64 -13.47
C THR A 461 15.39 4.96 -13.98
N THR A 462 15.49 5.16 -15.30
CA THR A 462 15.85 6.44 -15.91
C THR A 462 14.77 7.49 -15.64
N ALA A 463 13.49 7.16 -15.85
CA ALA A 463 12.38 8.08 -15.59
C ALA A 463 12.27 8.48 -14.10
N PHE A 464 12.56 7.57 -13.17
CA PHE A 464 12.65 7.91 -11.75
C PHE A 464 13.79 8.91 -11.45
N ARG A 465 14.91 8.80 -12.18
CA ARG A 465 16.13 9.57 -11.91
C ARG A 465 16.35 10.74 -12.86
N ASP A 466 15.36 11.10 -13.67
CA ASP A 466 15.55 12.04 -14.78
C ASP A 466 15.70 13.51 -14.32
N ARG A 467 16.82 13.82 -13.66
CA ARG A 467 17.12 15.15 -13.10
C ARG A 467 17.33 16.22 -14.18
N GLN A 468 17.66 15.80 -15.40
CA GLN A 468 18.00 16.70 -16.51
C GLN A 468 16.87 16.78 -17.55
N ASN A 469 15.75 16.12 -17.29
CA ASN A 469 14.63 15.97 -18.23
C ASN A 469 15.10 15.45 -19.60
N VAL A 470 15.97 14.44 -19.60
CA VAL A 470 16.50 13.75 -20.78
C VAL A 470 15.36 13.10 -21.56
N LEU A 471 14.35 12.56 -20.87
CA LEU A 471 13.16 11.97 -21.49
C LEU A 471 12.16 13.04 -21.98
N LYS A 472 12.35 14.32 -21.64
CA LYS A 472 11.49 15.44 -22.02
C LYS A 472 10.02 15.26 -21.62
N LEU A 473 9.77 14.63 -20.47
CA LEU A 473 8.44 14.41 -19.92
C LEU A 473 8.07 15.53 -18.93
N SER A 474 6.81 15.96 -18.90
CA SER A 474 6.28 16.72 -17.76
C SER A 474 6.18 15.83 -16.50
N ASP A 475 5.95 16.41 -15.32
CA ASP A 475 5.76 15.61 -14.10
C ASP A 475 4.54 14.69 -14.20
N GLU A 476 3.45 15.17 -14.80
CA GLU A 476 2.24 14.36 -15.05
C GLU A 476 2.54 13.22 -16.03
N GLN A 477 3.29 13.50 -17.09
CA GLN A 477 3.68 12.49 -18.07
C GLN A 477 4.66 11.47 -17.47
N ARG A 478 5.56 11.88 -16.58
CA ARG A 478 6.56 11.02 -15.95
C ARG A 478 5.91 9.92 -15.12
N GLY A 479 4.91 10.26 -14.31
CA GLY A 479 4.14 9.27 -13.55
C GLY A 479 3.42 8.28 -14.47
N ALA A 480 2.69 8.80 -15.47
CA ALA A 480 1.97 7.97 -16.43
C ALA A 480 2.89 7.06 -17.26
N TYR A 481 4.07 7.56 -17.65
CA TYR A 481 5.10 6.80 -18.36
C TYR A 481 5.59 5.62 -17.52
N ILE A 482 5.94 5.85 -16.25
CA ILE A 482 6.44 4.80 -15.35
C ILE A 482 5.36 3.74 -15.11
N VAL A 483 4.16 4.16 -14.70
CA VAL A 483 3.05 3.25 -14.41
C VAL A 483 2.68 2.41 -15.64
N SER A 484 2.57 3.05 -16.80
CA SER A 484 2.24 2.35 -18.05
C SER A 484 3.37 1.43 -18.50
N THR A 485 4.64 1.78 -18.25
CA THR A 485 5.77 0.92 -18.63
C THR A 485 5.75 -0.34 -17.79
N ILE A 486 5.45 -0.22 -16.50
CA ILE A 486 5.23 -1.36 -15.61
C ILE A 486 4.05 -2.21 -16.13
N GLN A 487 2.88 -1.61 -16.33
CA GLN A 487 1.65 -2.33 -16.71
C GLN A 487 1.74 -3.00 -18.08
N TYR A 488 2.39 -2.35 -19.06
CA TYR A 488 2.27 -2.77 -20.45
C TYR A 488 3.55 -3.33 -21.05
N ASN A 489 4.72 -3.05 -20.46
CA ASN A 489 5.98 -3.62 -20.95
C ASN A 489 6.48 -4.69 -19.99
N VAL A 490 6.61 -4.38 -18.69
CA VAL A 490 7.12 -5.34 -17.69
C VAL A 490 6.17 -6.54 -17.55
N VAL A 491 4.90 -6.28 -17.24
CA VAL A 491 3.90 -7.34 -17.04
C VAL A 491 3.72 -8.18 -18.30
N LEU A 492 3.64 -7.56 -19.48
CA LEU A 492 3.45 -8.28 -20.74
C LEU A 492 4.61 -9.24 -21.03
N GLN A 493 5.86 -8.77 -20.92
CA GLN A 493 7.04 -9.63 -21.14
C GLN A 493 7.11 -10.77 -20.15
N TYR A 494 6.86 -10.48 -18.87
CA TYR A 494 6.86 -11.50 -17.83
C TYR A 494 5.80 -12.58 -18.09
N LEU A 495 4.58 -12.19 -18.49
CA LEU A 495 3.52 -13.13 -18.85
C LEU A 495 3.88 -13.99 -20.07
N MET A 496 4.49 -13.41 -21.11
CA MET A 496 4.96 -14.19 -22.26
C MET A 496 6.06 -15.19 -21.86
N GLY A 497 6.95 -14.80 -20.95
CA GLY A 497 7.95 -15.69 -20.35
C GLY A 497 7.32 -16.84 -19.58
N LEU A 498 6.35 -16.57 -18.72
CA LEU A 498 5.61 -17.60 -17.98
C LEU A 498 4.90 -18.59 -18.90
N VAL A 499 4.26 -18.11 -19.97
CA VAL A 499 3.60 -18.99 -20.94
C VAL A 499 4.61 -19.90 -21.62
N GLY A 500 5.73 -19.35 -22.11
CA GLY A 500 6.78 -20.15 -22.75
C GLY A 500 7.40 -21.17 -21.79
N ALA A 501 7.69 -20.75 -20.55
CA ALA A 501 8.26 -21.59 -19.53
C ALA A 501 7.29 -22.70 -19.07
N ALA A 502 5.97 -22.45 -19.08
CA ALA A 502 4.95 -23.48 -18.84
C ALA A 502 4.94 -24.54 -19.95
N VAL A 503 5.08 -24.14 -21.23
CA VAL A 503 5.17 -25.06 -22.36
C VAL A 503 6.43 -25.91 -22.24
N GLN A 504 7.59 -25.28 -21.98
CA GLN A 504 8.86 -25.97 -21.78
C GLN A 504 8.75 -27.01 -20.64
N ALA A 505 8.18 -26.61 -19.50
CA ALA A 505 7.98 -27.53 -18.37
C ALA A 505 7.04 -28.69 -18.70
N CYS A 506 6.02 -28.47 -19.54
CA CYS A 506 5.16 -29.54 -20.04
C CYS A 506 5.97 -30.55 -20.86
N GLU A 507 6.77 -30.07 -21.82
CA GLU A 507 7.52 -30.92 -22.75
C GLU A 507 8.61 -31.74 -22.05
N GLU A 508 9.27 -31.16 -21.06
CA GLU A 508 10.30 -31.83 -20.26
C GLU A 508 9.70 -32.87 -19.28
N ALA A 509 8.47 -32.64 -18.82
CA ALA A 509 7.79 -33.52 -17.88
C ALA A 509 7.39 -34.84 -18.57
N LYS A 510 8.04 -35.94 -18.16
CA LYS A 510 7.57 -37.29 -18.50
C LYS A 510 6.20 -37.55 -17.84
N VAL A 511 5.41 -38.48 -18.38
CA VAL A 511 4.07 -38.82 -17.85
C VAL A 511 4.07 -39.12 -16.33
N ASP A 512 5.12 -39.76 -15.83
CA ASP A 512 5.28 -40.11 -14.41
C ASP A 512 5.98 -39.02 -13.57
N ASP A 513 6.46 -37.94 -14.20
CA ASP A 513 7.10 -36.82 -13.52
C ASP A 513 6.05 -35.88 -12.92
N LYS A 514 5.77 -36.08 -11.64
CA LYS A 514 4.87 -35.22 -10.87
C LYS A 514 5.46 -33.83 -10.62
N ALA A 515 6.78 -33.71 -10.49
CA ALA A 515 7.43 -32.45 -10.18
C ALA A 515 7.45 -31.53 -11.41
N GLY A 516 7.80 -32.05 -12.59
CA GLY A 516 7.73 -31.31 -13.84
C GLY A 516 6.31 -30.80 -14.15
N ARG A 517 5.28 -31.63 -13.93
CA ARG A 517 3.88 -31.22 -14.09
C ARG A 517 3.44 -30.14 -13.10
N ALA A 518 3.88 -30.22 -11.84
CA ALA A 518 3.60 -29.18 -10.86
C ALA A 518 4.24 -27.85 -11.27
N SER A 519 5.49 -27.88 -11.75
CA SER A 519 6.19 -26.69 -12.27
C SER A 519 5.46 -26.04 -13.46
N GLY A 520 5.03 -26.84 -14.45
CA GLY A 520 4.27 -26.31 -15.58
C GLY A 520 2.92 -25.72 -15.17
N LEU A 521 2.23 -26.36 -14.21
CA LEU A 521 0.95 -25.89 -13.70
C LEU A 521 1.11 -24.61 -12.88
N GLU A 522 2.16 -24.51 -12.07
CA GLU A 522 2.50 -23.32 -11.28
C GLU A 522 2.72 -22.12 -12.20
N LYS A 523 3.47 -22.29 -13.30
CA LYS A 523 3.71 -21.22 -14.28
C LYS A 523 2.44 -20.80 -15.02
N TRP A 524 1.59 -21.75 -15.38
CA TRP A 524 0.30 -21.46 -16.03
C TRP A 524 -0.68 -20.74 -15.09
N ASP A 525 -0.76 -21.17 -13.83
CA ASP A 525 -1.58 -20.51 -12.82
C ASP A 525 -1.00 -19.13 -12.47
N SER A 526 0.32 -18.97 -12.46
CA SER A 526 0.99 -17.67 -12.29
C SER A 526 0.63 -16.70 -13.41
N PHE A 527 0.60 -17.19 -14.66
CA PHE A 527 0.12 -16.42 -15.81
C PHE A 527 -1.31 -15.93 -15.58
N ALA A 528 -2.22 -16.80 -15.15
CA ALA A 528 -3.59 -16.43 -14.83
C ALA A 528 -3.68 -15.38 -13.71
N ALA A 529 -2.97 -15.61 -12.60
CA ALA A 529 -2.96 -14.73 -11.44
C ALA A 529 -2.54 -13.29 -11.80
N ILE A 530 -1.47 -13.15 -12.59
CA ILE A 530 -0.94 -11.84 -13.01
C ILE A 530 -1.80 -11.23 -14.14
N TYR A 531 -2.30 -12.03 -15.09
CA TYR A 531 -3.18 -11.54 -16.15
C TYR A 531 -4.47 -10.91 -15.58
N ILE A 532 -5.02 -11.52 -14.53
CA ILE A 532 -6.27 -11.11 -13.88
C ILE A 532 -6.03 -10.00 -12.84
N GLY A 533 -5.10 -10.20 -11.91
CA GLY A 533 -4.86 -9.29 -10.78
C GLY A 533 -5.84 -9.47 -9.61
N SER A 534 -5.36 -9.19 -8.40
CA SER A 534 -6.13 -9.30 -7.15
C SER A 534 -7.26 -8.29 -7.03
N LEU A 535 -7.13 -7.12 -7.66
CA LEU A 535 -8.12 -6.04 -7.62
C LEU A 535 -9.46 -6.42 -8.27
N GLU A 536 -9.45 -7.42 -9.17
CA GLU A 536 -10.66 -8.00 -9.76
C GLU A 536 -11.53 -8.74 -8.73
N GLY A 537 -10.95 -9.12 -7.60
CA GLY A 537 -11.62 -9.87 -6.57
C GLY A 537 -12.12 -11.22 -7.08
N THR A 538 -13.19 -11.72 -6.47
CA THR A 538 -13.53 -13.15 -6.49
C THR A 538 -14.72 -13.49 -7.36
N LYS A 539 -15.50 -12.48 -7.72
CA LYS A 539 -16.71 -12.65 -8.52
C LYS A 539 -16.32 -13.06 -9.94
N SER A 540 -17.14 -13.89 -10.56
CA SER A 540 -17.01 -14.16 -11.99
C SER A 540 -17.00 -12.83 -12.76
N GLN A 541 -16.14 -12.74 -13.79
CA GLN A 541 -15.90 -11.54 -14.59
C GLN A 541 -15.11 -10.42 -13.91
N GLY A 542 -14.87 -10.55 -12.61
CA GLY A 542 -14.07 -9.61 -11.82
C GLY A 542 -14.90 -8.51 -11.16
N SER A 543 -14.27 -7.35 -11.04
CA SER A 543 -14.72 -6.20 -10.25
C SER A 543 -15.34 -5.11 -11.12
N GLU A 544 -15.54 -3.91 -10.55
CA GLU A 544 -15.94 -2.74 -11.34
C GLU A 544 -14.74 -2.25 -12.18
N LEU A 545 -15.00 -1.62 -13.35
CA LEU A 545 -13.97 -1.11 -14.26
C LEU A 545 -12.94 -0.15 -13.62
N ILE A 546 -13.28 0.43 -12.47
CA ILE A 546 -12.46 1.36 -11.71
C ILE A 546 -11.39 0.68 -10.84
N ASP A 547 -11.51 -0.63 -10.58
CA ASP A 547 -10.67 -1.36 -9.64
C ASP A 547 -9.43 -1.93 -10.34
N GLY A 548 -9.61 -2.82 -11.32
CA GLY A 548 -8.50 -3.60 -11.89
C GLY A 548 -7.44 -2.80 -12.65
N LEU A 549 -6.18 -3.23 -12.57
CA LEU A 549 -5.05 -2.61 -13.26
C LEU A 549 -4.38 -3.51 -14.31
N MET A 550 -4.68 -4.80 -14.29
CA MET A 550 -4.04 -5.79 -15.17
C MET A 550 -4.76 -5.92 -16.51
N ILE A 551 -4.24 -6.80 -17.37
CA ILE A 551 -4.69 -6.98 -18.75
C ILE A 551 -6.17 -7.37 -18.82
N TRP A 552 -6.67 -8.12 -17.82
CA TRP A 552 -8.10 -8.43 -17.68
C TRP A 552 -8.98 -7.17 -17.67
N ASN A 553 -8.64 -6.16 -16.85
CA ASN A 553 -9.41 -4.91 -16.85
C ASN A 553 -9.12 -4.05 -18.08
N LEU A 554 -7.90 -4.11 -18.62
CA LEU A 554 -7.60 -3.44 -19.88
C LEU A 554 -8.53 -3.94 -20.99
N ALA A 555 -8.76 -5.25 -21.07
CA ALA A 555 -9.73 -5.87 -21.96
C ALA A 555 -11.14 -5.35 -21.72
N ASN A 556 -11.59 -5.30 -20.45
CA ASN A 556 -12.90 -4.76 -20.11
C ASN A 556 -13.05 -3.29 -20.54
N LYS A 557 -12.07 -2.42 -20.25
CA LYS A 557 -12.04 -1.01 -20.68
C LYS A 557 -12.08 -0.87 -22.20
N ARG A 558 -11.29 -1.66 -22.93
CA ARG A 558 -11.28 -1.63 -24.40
C ARG A 558 -12.55 -2.20 -25.01
N SER A 559 -13.18 -3.18 -24.37
CA SER A 559 -14.42 -3.77 -24.87
C SER A 559 -15.55 -2.74 -24.98
N VAL A 560 -15.62 -1.78 -24.06
CA VAL A 560 -16.52 -0.62 -24.13
C VAL A 560 -16.17 0.26 -25.32
N SER A 561 -14.88 0.53 -25.54
CA SER A 561 -14.39 1.42 -26.60
C SER A 561 -14.60 0.85 -28.01
N PHE A 562 -14.55 -0.47 -28.17
CA PHE A 562 -14.61 -1.17 -29.46
C PHE A 562 -15.92 -1.97 -29.67
N ASN A 563 -16.88 -1.85 -28.74
CA ASN A 563 -18.16 -2.58 -28.78
C ASN A 563 -17.98 -4.10 -28.87
N THR A 564 -17.05 -4.65 -28.09
CA THR A 564 -16.75 -6.09 -28.02
C THR A 564 -17.14 -6.71 -26.68
N GLN A 565 -18.25 -6.23 -26.11
CA GLN A 565 -18.79 -6.69 -24.82
C GLN A 565 -19.73 -7.91 -24.98
N ASN A 566 -19.77 -8.77 -23.97
CA ASN A 566 -20.72 -9.87 -23.84
C ASN A 566 -22.08 -9.38 -23.29
N GLY A 567 -23.00 -10.31 -23.00
CA GLY A 567 -24.34 -9.98 -22.50
C GLY A 567 -24.37 -9.30 -21.13
N ASP A 568 -23.30 -9.46 -20.35
CA ASP A 568 -23.14 -8.92 -18.99
C ASP A 568 -22.25 -7.67 -18.97
N PHE A 569 -21.96 -7.08 -20.14
CA PHE A 569 -21.13 -5.89 -20.32
C PHE A 569 -19.63 -6.06 -20.02
N TYR A 570 -19.13 -7.30 -19.97
CA TYR A 570 -17.70 -7.61 -19.84
C TYR A 570 -17.06 -7.95 -21.19
N ALA A 571 -15.72 -7.98 -21.25
CA ALA A 571 -15.03 -8.28 -22.50
C ALA A 571 -15.26 -9.72 -22.97
N LYS A 572 -15.70 -9.92 -24.22
CA LYS A 572 -15.84 -11.27 -24.81
C LYS A 572 -14.54 -12.08 -24.79
N ILE A 573 -13.40 -11.40 -24.86
CA ILE A 573 -12.10 -12.09 -24.83
C ILE A 573 -11.78 -12.65 -23.44
N ASN A 574 -12.34 -12.08 -22.36
CA ASN A 574 -12.16 -12.58 -21.00
C ASN A 574 -12.96 -13.88 -20.79
N ASP A 575 -14.15 -13.99 -21.41
CA ASP A 575 -14.92 -15.26 -21.47
C ASP A 575 -14.09 -16.36 -22.13
N GLU A 576 -13.46 -16.05 -23.28
CA GLU A 576 -12.64 -17.03 -23.97
C GLU A 576 -11.34 -17.34 -23.21
N MET A 577 -10.73 -16.33 -22.59
CA MET A 577 -9.51 -16.51 -21.80
C MET A 577 -9.77 -17.45 -20.61
N ILE A 578 -10.86 -17.27 -19.86
CA ILE A 578 -11.12 -18.12 -18.69
C ILE A 578 -11.31 -19.59 -19.07
N ASP A 579 -11.94 -19.86 -20.21
CA ASP A 579 -12.06 -21.21 -20.76
C ASP A 579 -10.69 -21.82 -21.10
N LEU A 580 -9.81 -21.02 -21.73
CA LEU A 580 -8.43 -21.43 -22.04
C LEU A 580 -7.62 -21.68 -20.77
N LEU A 581 -7.79 -20.86 -19.73
CA LEU A 581 -7.09 -21.05 -18.46
C LEU A 581 -7.45 -22.40 -17.82
N PHE A 582 -8.74 -22.77 -17.77
CA PHE A 582 -9.16 -24.08 -17.28
C PHE A 582 -8.73 -25.24 -18.19
N ALA A 583 -8.78 -25.05 -19.51
CA ALA A 583 -8.28 -26.03 -20.46
C ALA A 583 -6.78 -26.30 -20.26
N GLY A 584 -5.97 -25.25 -20.18
CA GLY A 584 -4.53 -25.33 -19.97
C GLY A 584 -4.17 -26.06 -18.69
N GLN A 585 -4.86 -25.77 -17.58
CA GLN A 585 -4.67 -26.52 -16.32
C GLN A 585 -4.90 -28.02 -16.52
N SER A 586 -5.94 -28.41 -17.26
CA SER A 586 -6.25 -29.82 -17.52
C SER A 586 -5.22 -30.48 -18.44
N GLU A 587 -4.77 -29.78 -19.46
CA GLU A 587 -3.81 -30.28 -20.46
C GLU A 587 -2.43 -30.49 -19.84
N VAL A 588 -1.90 -29.51 -19.10
CA VAL A 588 -0.62 -29.63 -18.37
C VAL A 588 -0.67 -30.77 -17.35
N SER A 589 -1.78 -30.88 -16.60
CA SER A 589 -1.95 -31.95 -15.59
C SER A 589 -1.86 -33.36 -16.21
N ARG A 590 -2.23 -33.50 -17.48
CA ARG A 590 -2.26 -34.76 -18.24
C ARG A 590 -1.03 -34.94 -19.15
N SER A 591 -0.07 -34.01 -19.13
CA SER A 591 1.07 -33.97 -20.06
C SER A 591 0.64 -33.97 -21.53
N ASP A 592 -0.51 -33.36 -21.86
CA ASP A 592 -0.99 -33.21 -23.23
C ASP A 592 -0.40 -31.93 -23.86
N CYS A 593 0.92 -31.92 -24.03
CA CYS A 593 1.65 -30.71 -24.40
C CYS A 593 1.32 -30.21 -25.81
N THR A 594 0.89 -31.09 -26.72
CA THR A 594 0.46 -30.70 -28.07
C THR A 594 -0.84 -29.90 -28.06
N ASN A 595 -1.79 -30.22 -27.18
CA ASN A 595 -2.99 -29.39 -27.04
C ASN A 595 -2.70 -28.17 -26.17
N PHE A 596 -1.87 -28.31 -25.14
CA PHE A 596 -1.44 -27.19 -24.32
C PHE A 596 -0.76 -26.08 -25.15
N GLU A 597 0.13 -26.42 -26.09
CA GLU A 597 0.78 -25.45 -26.99
C GLU A 597 -0.24 -24.67 -27.85
N LYS A 598 -1.34 -25.31 -28.26
CA LYS A 598 -2.43 -24.62 -28.98
C LYS A 598 -3.19 -23.69 -28.05
N THR A 599 -3.47 -24.14 -26.83
CA THR A 599 -4.16 -23.35 -25.80
C THR A 599 -3.34 -22.12 -25.43
N THR A 600 -2.05 -22.27 -25.17
CA THR A 600 -1.14 -21.17 -24.85
C THR A 600 -0.97 -20.20 -26.02
N THR A 601 -0.85 -20.71 -27.26
CA THR A 601 -0.82 -19.87 -28.47
C THR A 601 -2.09 -19.03 -28.60
N ARG A 602 -3.27 -19.62 -28.37
CA ARG A 602 -4.53 -18.88 -28.41
C ARG A 602 -4.62 -17.84 -27.29
N ALA A 603 -4.21 -18.20 -26.07
CA ALA A 603 -4.18 -17.28 -24.94
C ALA A 603 -3.24 -16.09 -25.20
N MET A 604 -2.04 -16.30 -25.74
CA MET A 604 -1.13 -15.21 -26.12
C MET A 604 -1.75 -14.27 -27.15
N HIS A 605 -2.42 -14.79 -28.17
CA HIS A 605 -3.13 -13.94 -29.14
C HIS A 605 -4.23 -13.10 -28.49
N LEU A 606 -5.04 -13.69 -27.60
CA LEU A 606 -6.08 -12.94 -26.88
C LEU A 606 -5.50 -11.89 -25.94
N MET A 607 -4.38 -12.20 -25.27
CA MET A 607 -3.67 -11.28 -24.39
C MET A 607 -3.17 -10.03 -25.12
N LEU A 608 -2.74 -10.15 -26.38
CA LEU A 608 -2.24 -9.02 -27.18
C LEU A 608 -3.34 -8.10 -27.74
N LEU A 609 -4.59 -8.57 -27.83
CA LEU A 609 -5.69 -7.78 -28.41
C LEU A 609 -5.96 -6.45 -27.66
N PRO A 610 -6.06 -6.43 -26.31
CA PRO A 610 -6.22 -5.19 -25.57
C PRO A 610 -5.09 -4.18 -25.78
N PHE A 611 -3.86 -4.63 -26.04
CA PHE A 611 -2.72 -3.76 -26.32
C PHE A 611 -2.88 -3.07 -27.67
N ILE A 612 -3.15 -3.84 -28.72
CA ILE A 612 -3.42 -3.29 -30.07
C ILE A 612 -4.60 -2.31 -30.02
N GLN A 613 -5.70 -2.70 -29.36
CA GLN A 613 -6.86 -1.83 -29.17
C GLN A 613 -6.50 -0.54 -28.41
N SER A 614 -5.64 -0.64 -27.40
CA SER A 614 -5.21 0.52 -26.61
C SER A 614 -4.30 1.44 -27.40
N THR A 615 -3.34 0.92 -28.16
CA THR A 615 -2.48 1.70 -29.07
C THR A 615 -3.33 2.48 -30.09
N ILE A 616 -4.32 1.83 -30.72
CA ILE A 616 -5.24 2.49 -31.64
C ILE A 616 -6.07 3.57 -30.92
N TRP A 617 -6.60 3.26 -29.73
CA TRP A 617 -7.43 4.19 -28.98
C TRP A 617 -6.66 5.44 -28.55
N TYR A 618 -5.43 5.28 -28.04
CA TYR A 618 -4.59 6.41 -27.65
C TYR A 618 -4.12 7.21 -28.87
N ALA A 619 -3.84 6.58 -30.01
CA ALA A 619 -3.57 7.29 -31.24
C ALA A 619 -4.75 8.19 -31.66
N ILE A 620 -5.98 7.69 -31.56
CA ILE A 620 -7.21 8.47 -31.85
C ILE A 620 -7.41 9.58 -30.80
N LYS A 621 -7.28 9.26 -29.51
CA LYS A 621 -7.47 10.22 -28.41
C LYS A 621 -6.48 11.37 -28.50
N ASN A 622 -5.24 11.08 -28.91
CA ASN A 622 -4.15 12.04 -29.01
C ASN A 622 -4.14 12.82 -30.35
N ALA A 623 -4.99 12.46 -31.33
CA ALA A 623 -4.95 13.02 -32.68
C ALA A 623 -5.09 14.55 -32.75
N ASN A 624 -5.74 15.16 -31.75
CA ASN A 624 -5.94 16.61 -31.66
C ASN A 624 -5.03 17.30 -30.64
N LEU A 625 -4.14 16.56 -29.98
CA LEU A 625 -3.17 17.13 -29.06
C LEU A 625 -2.01 17.75 -29.83
N LYS A 626 -1.48 18.85 -29.31
CA LYS A 626 -0.25 19.46 -29.82
C LYS A 626 0.96 18.68 -29.34
N SER A 627 2.06 18.76 -30.08
CA SER A 627 3.35 18.15 -29.70
C SER A 627 3.89 18.63 -28.36
N GLU A 628 3.49 19.82 -27.89
CA GLU A 628 3.90 20.36 -26.57
C GLU A 628 2.90 20.05 -25.45
N SER A 629 1.89 19.22 -25.69
CA SER A 629 0.90 18.88 -24.67
C SER A 629 1.54 18.09 -23.52
N THR A 630 1.18 18.45 -22.29
CA THR A 630 1.58 17.73 -21.05
C THR A 630 0.59 16.63 -20.68
N SER A 631 -0.28 16.22 -21.60
CA SER A 631 -1.26 15.16 -21.34
C SER A 631 -0.54 13.84 -21.04
N GLU A 632 -0.96 13.17 -19.97
CA GLU A 632 -0.55 11.80 -19.65
C GLU A 632 -0.84 10.83 -20.80
N ASP A 633 -1.91 11.08 -21.58
CA ASP A 633 -2.33 10.21 -22.67
C ASP A 633 -1.26 10.05 -23.76
N LEU A 634 -0.40 11.05 -23.95
CA LEU A 634 0.72 10.97 -24.89
C LEU A 634 1.75 9.92 -24.42
N ALA A 635 2.14 9.98 -23.15
CA ALA A 635 3.08 9.04 -22.56
C ALA A 635 2.50 7.61 -22.55
N ILE A 636 1.21 7.46 -22.20
CA ILE A 636 0.56 6.14 -22.21
C ILE A 636 0.52 5.54 -23.62
N GLY A 637 0.15 6.35 -24.63
CA GLY A 637 0.10 5.91 -26.02
C GLY A 637 1.45 5.48 -26.56
N GLU A 638 2.51 6.24 -26.27
CA GLU A 638 3.89 5.91 -26.64
C GLU A 638 4.34 4.59 -26.00
N VAL A 639 4.10 4.42 -24.70
CA VAL A 639 4.46 3.20 -23.97
C VAL A 639 3.72 1.95 -24.48
N LEU A 640 2.45 2.10 -24.85
CA LEU A 640 1.67 1.04 -25.48
C LEU A 640 2.19 0.69 -26.88
N ALA A 641 2.62 1.69 -27.67
CA ALA A 641 3.27 1.41 -28.94
C ALA A 641 4.55 0.58 -28.73
N PHE A 642 5.41 0.99 -27.80
CA PHE A 642 6.61 0.22 -27.43
C PHE A 642 6.29 -1.22 -27.05
N SER A 643 5.20 -1.47 -26.32
CA SER A 643 4.85 -2.83 -25.93
C SER A 643 4.57 -3.78 -27.10
N ILE A 644 4.21 -3.29 -28.30
CA ILE A 644 3.83 -4.15 -29.44
C ILE A 644 4.71 -4.00 -30.68
N LEU A 645 5.52 -2.94 -30.81
CA LEU A 645 6.37 -2.70 -31.99
C LEU A 645 7.29 -3.88 -32.34
N PRO A 646 7.98 -4.55 -31.38
CA PRO A 646 8.81 -5.71 -31.70
C PRO A 646 8.00 -6.86 -32.33
N ILE A 647 6.76 -7.06 -31.88
CA ILE A 647 5.84 -8.07 -32.41
C ILE A 647 5.37 -7.66 -33.81
N VAL A 648 4.99 -6.39 -34.01
CA VAL A 648 4.58 -5.88 -35.33
C VAL A 648 5.73 -6.02 -36.33
N GLN A 649 6.96 -5.67 -35.95
CA GLN A 649 8.13 -5.76 -36.83
C GLN A 649 8.38 -7.18 -37.34
N LYS A 650 8.11 -8.20 -36.51
CA LYS A 650 8.23 -9.62 -36.88
C LYS A 650 7.30 -9.98 -38.04
N TYR A 651 6.09 -9.42 -38.08
CA TYR A 651 5.07 -9.76 -39.08
C TYR A 651 5.00 -8.77 -40.26
N ASP A 652 5.22 -7.48 -40.02
CA ASP A 652 5.22 -6.41 -41.04
C ASP A 652 6.14 -5.25 -40.65
N ARG A 653 7.34 -5.22 -41.23
CA ARG A 653 8.34 -4.16 -41.02
C ARG A 653 7.89 -2.78 -41.52
N ASN A 654 7.03 -2.71 -42.54
CA ASN A 654 6.58 -1.42 -43.07
C ASN A 654 5.51 -0.81 -42.16
N ALA A 655 4.62 -1.64 -41.62
CA ALA A 655 3.66 -1.22 -40.62
C ALA A 655 4.35 -0.68 -39.37
N GLU A 656 5.39 -1.39 -38.88
CA GLU A 656 6.19 -0.94 -37.75
C GLU A 656 6.85 0.42 -37.99
N ALA A 657 7.54 0.62 -39.13
CA ALA A 657 8.19 1.88 -39.44
C ALA A 657 7.23 3.10 -39.60
N THR A 658 5.93 2.86 -39.68
CA THR A 658 4.89 3.89 -39.82
C THR A 658 4.24 4.27 -38.49
N MET A 659 4.27 3.34 -37.52
CA MET A 659 3.75 3.54 -36.15
C MET A 659 4.75 4.33 -35.32
#